data_AF-A0A7S0QP88-F1
#
_entry.id   AF-A0A7S0QP88-F1
#
_cell.length_a   1.000
_cell.length_b   1.000
_cell.length_c   1.000
_cell.angle_alpha   90.00
_cell.angle_beta   90.00
_cell.angle_gamma   90.00
#
_symmetry.space_group_name_H-M   'P 1'
#
loop_
_entity.id
_entity.type
_entity.pdbx_description
1 polymer ?
#
loop_
_entity_poly.entity_id
_entity_poly.type
_entity_poly.pdbx_seq_one_letter_code
_entity_poly.pdbx_strand_id
1 'polypeptide(L)'
;AKDERFERDFTRQRESRPEWKKQLADYKHLNTLLRKLAKVAVGNQAFAPVTSLSMAEHPVAAYGASPEITHLGRPFKEVDWFKLVDSEIDLVSHVTNTEIARVRKELSKLHEATTQWSKEMRDPNAEQSKARARAMLARMSALEAAAKRCGSDFLALEKFVNLNYQAFEKLLKNHDKLMPATPCHQFYMSKLRNQEWIRNDFSDVFVHLSDCHSLLRQDESGHRVESEKQDFVRNTKKYWVPVEYVSKVKHTILQHLPVFRMWEGAGDSQLVNSVYFDNRQMQLYHGRMDKAPGAIALRLRWYGSECKTVFVERKTHLDSWTGNVSVKERFTLDEALAVPFLNGSYTVNEYADDMRRRGKRDADIAAACKLFTQVARVIESKQLGPTVRTQYMRTAFQIPFDPSVRISLDTNLAMVREDTCGYASSITTRWRRDERQPVSACEHTHFPHAILEVKLQGDVDNPPGWLKAMLDNGSCTEVYKFSKFIHGGAVLLTELVAAAPYWIDDVSIRDSVNASAPTAANRGKLFPAPSAHPTGAVGIAAAGPPPGGVKKKQLRLKGNGAGAAAGGGDGDDASTFSFGESNYSAPPGRGPHAGRAVPESADSQEGGDEAAHPLLGPLRASRPTVSRDFLGRRRP
;
A
#
# COMPACT_ATOMS: atom_id res chain seq x y z
N ALA A 1 25.12 13.30 7.38
CA ALA A 1 23.73 13.03 7.79
C ALA A 1 23.35 11.53 7.73
N LYS A 2 22.98 10.96 6.56
CA LYS A 2 22.44 9.58 6.46
C LYS A 2 23.41 8.50 6.98
N ASP A 3 24.72 8.68 6.82
CA ASP A 3 25.72 7.71 7.31
C ASP A 3 26.02 7.83 8.81
N GLU A 4 26.10 9.03 9.37
CA GLU A 4 26.24 9.23 10.83
C GLU A 4 25.03 8.69 11.59
N ARG A 5 23.80 8.86 11.05
CA ARG A 5 22.58 8.25 11.61
C ARG A 5 22.73 6.73 11.67
N PHE A 6 23.21 6.12 10.59
CA PHE A 6 23.46 4.68 10.51
C PHE A 6 24.54 4.21 11.48
N GLU A 7 25.74 4.82 11.49
CA GLU A 7 26.82 4.40 12.39
C GLU A 7 26.44 4.56 13.87
N ARG A 8 25.71 5.63 14.22
CA ARG A 8 25.14 5.83 15.55
C ARG A 8 24.10 4.76 15.89
N ASP A 9 23.16 4.48 14.98
CA ASP A 9 22.06 3.55 15.27
C ASP A 9 22.52 2.08 15.28
N PHE A 10 23.59 1.76 14.55
CA PHE A 10 24.35 0.50 14.59
C PHE A 10 25.14 0.36 15.89
N THR A 11 25.87 1.40 16.31
CA THR A 11 26.60 1.44 17.60
C THR A 11 25.63 1.28 18.77
N ARG A 12 24.52 2.03 18.77
CA ARG A 12 23.44 1.92 19.76
C ARG A 12 22.80 0.53 19.77
N GLN A 13 22.84 -0.22 18.67
CA GLN A 13 22.40 -1.62 18.68
C GLN A 13 23.43 -2.55 19.36
N ARG A 14 24.74 -2.39 19.08
CA ARG A 14 25.83 -3.08 19.80
C ARG A 14 25.82 -2.84 21.31
N GLU A 15 25.22 -1.73 21.75
CA GLU A 15 25.01 -1.38 23.16
C GLU A 15 23.69 -1.93 23.72
N SER A 16 22.62 -1.97 22.93
CA SER A 16 21.27 -2.35 23.38
C SER A 16 21.11 -3.83 23.78
N ARG A 17 21.97 -4.72 23.27
CA ARG A 17 22.07 -6.14 23.66
C ARG A 17 23.55 -6.53 23.73
N PRO A 18 24.19 -6.49 24.92
CA PRO A 18 25.60 -6.85 25.10
C PRO A 18 25.95 -8.27 24.59
N GLU A 19 25.00 -9.20 24.64
CA GLU A 19 25.08 -10.54 24.06
C GLU A 19 25.32 -10.50 22.54
N TRP A 20 24.63 -9.61 21.82
CA TRP A 20 24.78 -9.44 20.37
C TRP A 20 26.00 -8.60 19.97
N LYS A 21 26.74 -8.02 20.93
CA LYS A 21 27.90 -7.14 20.68
C LYS A 21 29.07 -7.81 19.96
N LYS A 22 29.16 -9.14 20.08
CA LYS A 22 30.11 -10.04 19.37
C LYS A 22 29.51 -10.73 18.13
N GLN A 23 28.26 -10.42 17.78
CA GLN A 23 27.44 -11.14 16.80
C GLN A 23 26.86 -10.25 15.69
N LEU A 24 26.93 -8.91 15.87
CA LEU A 24 26.73 -7.91 14.83
C LEU A 24 27.96 -7.84 13.92
N ALA A 25 27.75 -7.80 12.61
CA ALA A 25 28.84 -7.79 11.63
C ALA A 25 29.77 -6.58 11.84
N ASP A 26 31.09 -6.77 11.89
CA ASP A 26 32.03 -5.66 12.12
C ASP A 26 32.34 -4.88 10.84
N TYR A 27 31.30 -4.16 10.39
CA TYR A 27 31.34 -3.19 9.31
C TYR A 27 32.54 -2.23 9.42
N LYS A 28 32.92 -1.81 10.64
CA LYS A 28 34.03 -0.88 10.84
C LYS A 28 35.37 -1.54 10.54
N HIS A 29 35.57 -2.79 10.97
CA HIS A 29 36.73 -3.60 10.64
C HIS A 29 36.81 -3.88 9.13
N LEU A 30 35.74 -4.40 8.52
CA LEU A 30 35.68 -4.73 7.08
C LEU A 30 35.93 -3.51 6.19
N ASN A 31 35.31 -2.36 6.50
CA ASN A 31 35.50 -1.10 5.78
C ASN A 31 36.92 -0.53 5.98
N THR A 32 37.54 -0.74 7.14
CA THR A 32 38.94 -0.36 7.39
C THR A 32 39.92 -1.22 6.59
N LEU A 33 39.69 -2.53 6.48
CA LEU A 33 40.52 -3.42 5.65
C LEU A 33 40.36 -3.11 4.16
N LEU A 34 39.12 -2.93 3.69
CA LEU A 34 38.81 -2.51 2.32
C LEU A 34 39.55 -1.21 1.94
N ARG A 35 39.55 -0.20 2.82
CA ARG A 35 40.28 1.07 2.61
C ARG A 35 41.79 0.93 2.65
N LYS A 36 42.35 -0.12 3.24
CA LYS A 36 43.78 -0.44 3.18
C LYS A 36 44.12 -1.16 1.86
N LEU A 37 43.34 -2.16 1.46
CA LEU A 37 43.48 -2.84 0.16
C LEU A 37 43.39 -1.85 -1.01
N ALA A 38 42.35 -1.01 -1.04
CA ALA A 38 42.14 -0.02 -2.10
C ALA A 38 43.28 1.01 -2.22
N LYS A 39 43.97 1.35 -1.11
CA LYS A 39 45.16 2.23 -1.15
C LYS A 39 46.35 1.56 -1.84
N VAL A 40 46.52 0.25 -1.68
CA VAL A 40 47.54 -0.52 -2.41
C VAL A 40 47.11 -0.73 -3.87
N ALA A 41 45.82 -0.95 -4.13
CA ALA A 41 45.25 -1.06 -5.47
C ALA A 41 45.57 0.16 -6.35
N VAL A 42 45.31 1.37 -5.83
CA VAL A 42 45.55 2.64 -6.56
C VAL A 42 47.04 2.91 -6.80
N GLY A 43 47.95 2.33 -6.01
CA GLY A 43 49.39 2.49 -6.17
C GLY A 43 50.02 1.72 -7.34
N ASN A 44 49.36 0.67 -7.83
CA ASN A 44 49.89 -0.24 -8.84
C ASN A 44 48.95 -0.33 -10.06
N GLN A 45 49.29 0.35 -11.15
CA GLN A 45 48.51 0.37 -12.41
C GLN A 45 48.58 -0.96 -13.22
N ALA A 46 49.21 -2.01 -12.68
CA ALA A 46 49.45 -3.29 -13.37
C ALA A 46 48.36 -4.36 -13.13
N PHE A 47 47.31 -4.05 -12.36
CA PHE A 47 46.29 -5.02 -11.97
C PHE A 47 45.21 -5.18 -13.06
N ALA A 48 45.09 -6.39 -13.61
CA ALA A 48 44.14 -6.71 -14.67
C ALA A 48 42.69 -6.84 -14.14
N PRO A 49 41.66 -6.41 -14.89
CA PRO A 49 40.27 -6.51 -14.48
C PRO A 49 39.76 -7.96 -14.56
N VAL A 50 39.56 -8.61 -13.41
CA VAL A 50 39.01 -9.96 -13.32
C VAL A 50 37.47 -9.89 -13.33
N THR A 51 36.89 -9.97 -14.53
CA THR A 51 35.43 -9.78 -14.75
C THR A 51 34.57 -11.01 -14.46
N SER A 52 35.04 -11.96 -13.63
CA SER A 52 34.31 -13.20 -13.31
C SER A 52 34.53 -13.64 -11.86
N LEU A 53 33.43 -13.74 -11.11
CA LEU A 53 33.38 -14.38 -9.79
C LEU A 53 33.09 -15.90 -9.88
N SER A 54 32.99 -16.48 -11.08
CA SER A 54 32.61 -17.88 -11.27
C SER A 54 33.76 -18.76 -11.75
N MET A 55 33.98 -19.84 -10.98
CA MET A 55 34.69 -21.08 -11.35
C MET A 55 36.20 -20.97 -11.64
N ALA A 56 37.00 -21.12 -10.58
CA ALA A 56 38.34 -21.66 -10.65
C ALA A 56 38.57 -22.59 -9.45
N GLU A 57 38.94 -23.85 -9.68
CA GLU A 57 39.18 -24.84 -8.61
C GLU A 57 40.42 -24.50 -7.75
N HIS A 58 41.32 -23.66 -8.30
CA HIS A 58 42.44 -23.06 -7.58
C HIS A 58 42.35 -21.53 -7.58
N PRO A 59 41.67 -20.91 -6.59
CA PRO A 59 41.51 -19.44 -6.50
C PRO A 59 42.82 -18.68 -6.17
N VAL A 60 43.96 -19.36 -6.07
CA VAL A 60 45.28 -18.72 -5.91
C VAL A 60 45.92 -18.41 -7.28
N ALA A 61 45.62 -19.21 -8.31
CA ALA A 61 46.24 -19.06 -9.63
C ALA A 61 45.57 -17.99 -10.52
N ALA A 62 44.25 -17.81 -10.39
CA ALA A 62 43.50 -16.78 -11.10
C ALA A 62 43.80 -15.35 -10.59
N TYR A 63 44.17 -15.22 -9.31
CA TYR A 63 44.49 -13.96 -8.65
C TYR A 63 45.99 -13.62 -8.77
N GLY A 64 46.47 -13.57 -10.00
CA GLY A 64 47.80 -13.03 -10.31
C GLY A 64 47.87 -11.56 -9.91
N ALA A 65 48.84 -11.23 -9.04
CA ALA A 65 49.08 -9.88 -8.52
C ALA A 65 47.81 -9.14 -8.05
N SER A 66 47.25 -9.52 -6.89
CA SER A 66 46.20 -8.74 -6.22
C SER A 66 46.77 -7.74 -5.22
N PRO A 67 46.01 -6.68 -4.84
CA PRO A 67 46.38 -5.82 -3.72
C PRO A 67 46.57 -6.65 -2.44
N GLU A 68 47.75 -6.52 -1.82
CA GLU A 68 48.12 -7.25 -0.62
C GLU A 68 48.49 -6.27 0.49
N ILE A 69 48.01 -6.54 1.72
CA ILE A 69 48.37 -5.79 2.93
C ILE A 69 48.79 -6.77 4.03
N THR A 70 49.60 -6.31 4.98
CA THR A 70 49.84 -7.09 6.20
C THR A 70 48.64 -6.96 7.15
N HIS A 71 48.02 -8.08 7.50
CA HIS A 71 47.00 -8.15 8.54
C HIS A 71 47.33 -9.27 9.53
N LEU A 72 47.31 -8.96 10.84
CA LEU A 72 47.66 -9.90 11.92
C LEU A 72 48.99 -10.66 11.69
N GLY A 73 49.99 -9.98 11.12
CA GLY A 73 51.31 -10.55 10.81
C GLY A 73 51.36 -11.46 9.58
N ARG A 74 50.29 -11.53 8.77
CA ARG A 74 50.20 -12.36 7.56
C ARG A 74 49.87 -11.52 6.31
N PRO A 75 50.20 -12.02 5.10
CA PRO A 75 49.59 -11.56 3.85
C PRO A 75 48.07 -11.61 3.94
N PHE A 76 47.40 -10.59 3.39
CA PHE A 76 45.94 -10.49 3.31
C PHE A 76 45.54 -9.81 2.01
N LYS A 77 44.72 -10.49 1.21
CA LYS A 77 44.29 -10.07 -0.13
C LYS A 77 42.80 -9.79 -0.20
N GLU A 78 42.35 -9.26 -1.32
CA GLU A 78 40.93 -9.09 -1.67
C GLU A 78 40.13 -10.39 -1.50
N VAL A 79 40.70 -11.54 -1.89
CA VAL A 79 40.10 -12.88 -1.66
C VAL A 79 39.85 -13.17 -0.17
N ASP A 80 40.72 -12.70 0.71
CA ASP A 80 40.58 -12.89 2.16
C ASP A 80 39.57 -11.92 2.77
N TRP A 81 39.38 -10.74 2.16
CA TRP A 81 38.29 -9.84 2.48
C TRP A 81 36.92 -10.44 2.11
N PHE A 82 36.79 -11.08 0.94
CA PHE A 82 35.56 -11.80 0.58
C PHE A 82 35.25 -12.96 1.55
N LYS A 83 36.26 -13.72 2.00
CA LYS A 83 36.11 -14.74 3.05
C LYS A 83 35.60 -14.16 4.37
N LEU A 84 36.11 -12.99 4.78
CA LEU A 84 35.61 -12.31 5.99
C LEU A 84 34.16 -11.89 5.82
N VAL A 85 33.79 -11.25 4.70
CA VAL A 85 32.39 -10.87 4.41
C VAL A 85 31.47 -12.10 4.46
N ASP A 86 31.87 -13.22 3.87
CA ASP A 86 31.13 -14.48 3.94
C ASP A 86 30.96 -14.97 5.39
N SER A 87 32.04 -15.03 6.18
CA SER A 87 31.97 -15.48 7.58
C SER A 87 31.10 -14.59 8.48
N GLU A 88 31.01 -13.30 8.17
CA GLU A 88 30.17 -12.34 8.90
C GLU A 88 28.69 -12.45 8.47
N ILE A 89 28.40 -12.83 7.22
CA ILE A 89 27.05 -13.21 6.77
C ILE A 89 26.59 -14.49 7.46
N ASP A 90 27.46 -15.50 7.56
CA ASP A 90 27.17 -16.76 8.24
C ASP A 90 26.95 -16.57 9.76
N LEU A 91 27.72 -15.67 10.39
CA LEU A 91 27.52 -15.26 11.79
C LEU A 91 26.14 -14.63 12.01
N VAL A 92 25.75 -13.66 11.18
CA VAL A 92 24.43 -13.01 11.24
C VAL A 92 23.30 -14.02 10.98
N SER A 93 23.52 -14.98 10.07
CA SER A 93 22.58 -16.06 9.77
C SER A 93 22.37 -16.99 10.99
N HIS A 94 23.45 -17.50 11.58
CA HIS A 94 23.42 -18.35 12.77
C HIS A 94 22.69 -17.67 13.94
N VAL A 95 23.04 -16.41 14.22
CA VAL A 95 22.47 -15.62 15.32
C VAL A 95 20.98 -15.37 15.10
N THR A 96 20.58 -15.01 13.86
CA THR A 96 19.17 -14.80 13.55
C THR A 96 18.35 -16.08 13.67
N ASN A 97 18.88 -17.21 13.18
CA ASN A 97 18.22 -18.51 13.24
C ASN A 97 18.11 -19.03 14.69
N THR A 98 19.09 -18.76 15.56
CA THR A 98 19.00 -19.06 17.01
C THR A 98 17.96 -18.18 17.72
N GLU A 99 17.96 -16.88 17.46
CA GLU A 99 17.02 -15.94 18.10
C GLU A 99 15.58 -16.14 17.65
N ILE A 100 15.30 -16.41 16.36
CA ILE A 100 13.93 -16.71 15.91
C ILE A 100 13.43 -18.04 16.46
N ALA A 101 14.30 -19.04 16.62
CA ALA A 101 13.95 -20.30 17.27
C ALA A 101 13.63 -20.09 18.77
N ARG A 102 14.38 -19.22 19.46
CA ARG A 102 14.09 -18.79 20.84
C ARG A 102 12.73 -18.10 20.94
N VAL A 103 12.46 -17.12 20.08
CA VAL A 103 11.18 -16.38 20.03
C VAL A 103 10.00 -17.33 19.76
N ARG A 104 10.10 -18.20 18.74
CA ARG A 104 9.05 -19.19 18.42
C ARG A 104 8.78 -20.16 19.56
N LYS A 105 9.84 -20.63 20.25
CA LYS A 105 9.71 -21.55 21.40
C LYS A 105 9.00 -20.90 22.58
N GLU A 106 9.34 -19.67 22.94
CA GLU A 106 8.63 -18.96 24.02
C GLU A 106 7.20 -18.59 23.63
N LEU A 107 6.95 -18.31 22.34
CA LEU A 107 5.62 -18.01 21.82
C LEU A 107 4.69 -19.24 21.79
N SER A 108 5.20 -20.46 21.55
CA SER A 108 4.43 -21.70 21.70
C SER A 108 3.94 -21.88 23.14
N LYS A 109 4.87 -21.83 24.12
CA LYS A 109 4.53 -21.91 25.55
C LYS A 109 3.51 -20.85 25.97
N LEU A 110 3.66 -19.63 25.45
CA LEU A 110 2.73 -18.54 25.71
C LEU A 110 1.34 -18.84 25.15
N HIS A 111 1.26 -19.32 23.90
CA HIS A 111 0.00 -19.70 23.26
C HIS A 111 -0.71 -20.84 24.00
N GLU A 112 0.03 -21.86 24.43
CA GLU A 112 -0.43 -22.96 25.29
C GLU A 112 -1.00 -22.42 26.61
N ALA A 113 -0.25 -21.55 27.30
CA ALA A 113 -0.64 -20.96 28.58
C ALA A 113 -1.84 -20.00 28.48
N THR A 114 -1.94 -19.20 27.39
CA THR A 114 -3.12 -18.35 27.11
C THR A 114 -4.33 -19.19 26.72
N THR A 115 -4.15 -20.30 26.00
CA THR A 115 -5.23 -21.23 25.65
C THR A 115 -5.78 -21.91 26.91
N GLN A 116 -4.91 -22.34 27.83
CA GLN A 116 -5.32 -22.91 29.11
C GLN A 116 -6.07 -21.87 29.96
N TRP A 117 -5.51 -20.66 30.15
CA TRP A 117 -6.17 -19.57 30.88
C TRP A 117 -7.54 -19.21 30.26
N SER A 118 -7.64 -19.23 28.93
CA SER A 118 -8.88 -18.90 28.23
C SER A 118 -9.97 -19.96 28.45
N LYS A 119 -9.61 -21.25 28.48
CA LYS A 119 -10.51 -22.35 28.88
C LYS A 119 -10.95 -22.22 30.35
N GLU A 120 -10.01 -21.96 31.26
CA GLU A 120 -10.30 -21.75 32.69
C GLU A 120 -11.20 -20.53 32.99
N MET A 121 -11.26 -19.55 32.08
CA MET A 121 -12.18 -18.40 32.16
C MET A 121 -13.58 -18.67 31.58
N ARG A 122 -13.73 -19.65 30.68
CA ARG A 122 -15.01 -20.00 30.04
C ARG A 122 -15.77 -21.13 30.74
N ASP A 123 -15.18 -21.75 31.76
CA ASP A 123 -15.80 -22.82 32.56
C ASP A 123 -16.92 -22.25 33.47
N PRO A 124 -18.21 -22.58 33.25
CA PRO A 124 -19.32 -22.08 34.06
C PRO A 124 -19.34 -22.67 35.48
N ASN A 125 -18.66 -23.80 35.72
CA ASN A 125 -18.56 -24.42 37.04
C ASN A 125 -17.41 -23.82 37.89
N ALA A 126 -16.74 -22.78 37.39
CA ALA A 126 -15.68 -22.05 38.09
C ALA A 126 -16.23 -21.19 39.25
N GLU A 127 -16.37 -21.80 40.42
CA GLU A 127 -16.87 -21.18 41.66
C GLU A 127 -16.28 -19.78 41.93
N GLN A 128 -17.17 -18.79 42.06
CA GLN A 128 -16.86 -17.35 41.94
C GLN A 128 -16.24 -16.71 43.20
N SER A 129 -15.16 -17.28 43.72
CA SER A 129 -14.45 -16.65 44.84
C SER A 129 -13.69 -15.38 44.39
N LYS A 130 -13.77 -14.30 45.18
CA LYS A 130 -13.03 -13.05 44.95
C LYS A 130 -11.51 -13.28 44.90
N ALA A 131 -11.02 -14.32 45.59
CA ALA A 131 -9.62 -14.75 45.53
C ALA A 131 -9.25 -15.35 44.17
N ARG A 132 -10.07 -16.24 43.61
CA ARG A 132 -9.87 -16.79 42.25
C ARG A 132 -9.91 -15.69 41.20
N ALA A 133 -10.87 -14.76 41.27
CA ALA A 133 -10.92 -13.61 40.36
C ALA A 133 -9.63 -12.76 40.40
N ARG A 134 -9.10 -12.46 41.59
CA ARG A 134 -7.82 -11.74 41.75
C ARG A 134 -6.62 -12.52 41.20
N ALA A 135 -6.58 -13.83 41.40
CA ALA A 135 -5.53 -14.70 40.86
C ALA A 135 -5.57 -14.79 39.32
N MET A 136 -6.77 -14.93 38.74
CA MET A 136 -6.96 -14.97 37.28
C MET A 136 -6.58 -13.66 36.60
N LEU A 137 -6.88 -12.51 37.22
CA LEU A 137 -6.45 -11.20 36.75
C LEU A 137 -4.92 -11.03 36.83
N ALA A 138 -4.29 -11.51 37.90
CA ALA A 138 -2.82 -11.50 38.02
C ALA A 138 -2.16 -12.40 36.96
N ARG A 139 -2.70 -13.60 36.71
CA ARG A 139 -2.25 -14.51 35.64
C ARG A 139 -2.42 -13.88 34.25
N MET A 140 -3.56 -13.23 33.99
CA MET A 140 -3.79 -12.47 32.75
C MET A 140 -2.73 -11.38 32.54
N SER A 141 -2.49 -10.55 33.55
CA SER A 141 -1.48 -9.47 33.47
C SER A 141 -0.06 -10.01 33.27
N ALA A 142 0.29 -11.15 33.87
CA ALA A 142 1.58 -11.81 33.66
C ALA A 142 1.73 -12.34 32.22
N LEU A 143 0.67 -12.91 31.64
CA LEU A 143 0.62 -13.39 30.26
C LEU A 143 0.66 -12.23 29.25
N GLU A 144 -0.06 -11.14 29.49
CA GLU A 144 0.06 -9.91 28.68
C GLU A 144 1.50 -9.37 28.69
N ALA A 145 2.13 -9.32 29.87
CA ALA A 145 3.50 -8.85 30.01
C ALA A 145 4.48 -9.80 29.28
N ALA A 146 4.21 -11.11 29.25
CA ALA A 146 4.97 -12.06 28.45
C ALA A 146 4.79 -11.85 26.93
N ALA A 147 3.56 -11.60 26.46
CA ALA A 147 3.27 -11.28 25.06
C ALA A 147 3.97 -9.98 24.61
N LYS A 148 3.89 -8.92 25.44
CA LYS A 148 4.57 -7.64 25.21
C LYS A 148 6.10 -7.80 25.18
N ARG A 149 6.69 -8.65 26.04
CA ARG A 149 8.12 -9.00 25.99
C ARG A 149 8.49 -9.78 24.72
N CYS A 150 7.72 -10.81 24.36
CA CYS A 150 7.96 -11.62 23.17
C CYS A 150 7.93 -10.79 21.87
N GLY A 151 6.94 -9.90 21.72
CA GLY A 151 6.90 -8.94 20.62
C GLY A 151 8.04 -7.93 20.63
N SER A 152 8.46 -7.45 21.81
CA SER A 152 9.62 -6.55 21.93
C SER A 152 10.95 -7.22 21.56
N ASP A 153 11.12 -8.50 21.93
CA ASP A 153 12.25 -9.34 21.51
C ASP A 153 12.28 -9.51 19.99
N PHE A 154 11.13 -9.81 19.38
CA PHE A 154 11.00 -9.93 17.93
C PHE A 154 11.36 -8.62 17.21
N LEU A 155 10.86 -7.47 17.68
CA LEU A 155 11.21 -6.16 17.11
C LEU A 155 12.71 -5.83 17.24
N ALA A 156 13.37 -6.30 18.29
CA ALA A 156 14.83 -6.16 18.43
C ALA A 156 15.58 -7.02 17.38
N LEU A 157 15.10 -8.24 17.12
CA LEU A 157 15.66 -9.16 16.13
C LEU A 157 15.47 -8.66 14.69
N GLU A 158 14.27 -8.19 14.36
CA GLU A 158 13.98 -7.57 13.06
C GLU A 158 14.86 -6.33 12.83
N LYS A 159 15.08 -5.51 13.86
CA LYS A 159 16.01 -4.37 13.78
C LYS A 159 17.45 -4.85 13.53
N PHE A 160 17.88 -5.97 14.12
CA PHE A 160 19.20 -6.58 13.91
C PHE A 160 19.36 -7.06 12.46
N VAL A 161 18.37 -7.77 11.92
CA VAL A 161 18.33 -8.16 10.49
C VAL A 161 18.47 -6.94 9.58
N ASN A 162 17.64 -5.91 9.79
CA ASN A 162 17.64 -4.71 8.96
C ASN A 162 18.95 -3.91 9.02
N LEU A 163 19.57 -3.78 10.19
CA LEU A 163 20.83 -3.05 10.34
C LEU A 163 22.03 -3.82 9.76
N ASN A 164 22.08 -5.16 9.89
CA ASN A 164 23.10 -5.96 9.22
C ASN A 164 22.92 -5.94 7.68
N TYR A 165 21.69 -6.05 7.16
CA TYR A 165 21.44 -5.93 5.72
C TYR A 165 21.93 -4.59 5.15
N GLN A 166 21.62 -3.48 5.83
CA GLN A 166 22.11 -2.16 5.44
C GLN A 166 23.65 -2.04 5.59
N ALA A 167 24.26 -2.70 6.58
CA ALA A 167 25.71 -2.73 6.72
C ALA A 167 26.38 -3.40 5.52
N PHE A 168 25.92 -4.59 5.11
CA PHE A 168 26.43 -5.28 3.93
C PHE A 168 26.17 -4.49 2.66
N GLU A 169 24.97 -3.96 2.44
CA GLU A 169 24.66 -3.15 1.25
C GLU A 169 25.59 -1.93 1.13
N LYS A 170 25.81 -1.18 2.22
CA LYS A 170 26.74 -0.05 2.24
C LYS A 170 28.19 -0.48 2.02
N LEU A 171 28.62 -1.58 2.63
CA LEU A 171 29.98 -2.11 2.50
C LEU A 171 30.27 -2.48 1.04
N LEU A 172 29.34 -3.16 0.38
CA LEU A 172 29.45 -3.61 -1.01
C LEU A 172 29.35 -2.44 -2.01
N LYS A 173 28.49 -1.45 -1.76
CA LYS A 173 28.49 -0.19 -2.55
C LYS A 173 29.79 0.60 -2.39
N ASN A 174 30.42 0.55 -1.22
CA ASN A 174 31.73 1.18 -0.98
C ASN A 174 32.88 0.34 -1.57
N HIS A 175 32.74 -0.98 -1.68
CA HIS A 175 33.67 -1.85 -2.39
C HIS A 175 33.76 -1.46 -3.86
N ASP A 176 32.64 -1.52 -4.59
CA ASP A 176 32.62 -1.26 -6.03
C ASP A 176 32.98 0.21 -6.39
N LYS A 177 32.85 1.13 -5.44
CA LYS A 177 33.33 2.51 -5.55
C LYS A 177 34.86 2.65 -5.36
N LEU A 178 35.47 1.79 -4.55
CA LEU A 178 36.91 1.83 -4.24
C LEU A 178 37.75 0.92 -5.13
N MET A 179 37.16 -0.18 -5.62
CA MET A 179 37.81 -1.18 -6.49
C MET A 179 36.88 -1.51 -7.68
N PRO A 180 36.71 -0.58 -8.64
CA PRO A 180 35.77 -0.73 -9.76
C PRO A 180 36.19 -1.76 -10.80
N ALA A 181 37.37 -2.36 -10.68
CA ALA A 181 37.86 -3.43 -11.55
C ALA A 181 37.25 -4.82 -11.23
N THR A 182 36.71 -4.99 -10.02
CA THR A 182 36.21 -6.27 -9.47
C THR A 182 34.81 -6.12 -8.84
N PRO A 183 33.81 -5.56 -9.56
CA PRO A 183 32.50 -5.22 -8.98
C PRO A 183 31.76 -6.45 -8.44
N CYS A 184 31.43 -6.43 -7.14
CA CYS A 184 30.86 -7.57 -6.42
C CYS A 184 29.44 -7.32 -5.87
N HIS A 185 28.96 -6.06 -5.84
CA HIS A 185 27.70 -5.69 -5.18
C HIS A 185 26.50 -6.49 -5.71
N GLN A 186 26.36 -6.64 -7.04
CA GLN A 186 25.24 -7.37 -7.63
C GLN A 186 25.24 -8.86 -7.25
N PHE A 187 26.40 -9.51 -7.23
CA PHE A 187 26.55 -10.91 -6.83
C PHE A 187 26.18 -11.09 -5.35
N TYR A 188 26.78 -10.29 -4.46
CA TYR A 188 26.52 -10.38 -3.03
C TYR A 188 25.09 -9.99 -2.64
N MET A 189 24.46 -9.01 -3.31
CA MET A 189 23.05 -8.70 -3.13
C MET A 189 22.14 -9.88 -3.53
N SER A 190 22.51 -10.65 -4.55
CA SER A 190 21.80 -11.89 -4.90
C SER A 190 22.00 -12.98 -3.82
N LYS A 191 23.26 -13.20 -3.39
CA LYS A 191 23.60 -14.14 -2.30
C LYS A 191 22.87 -13.83 -1.00
N LEU A 192 22.74 -12.54 -0.64
CA LEU A 192 22.03 -12.06 0.55
C LEU A 192 20.51 -12.24 0.43
N ARG A 193 19.90 -11.90 -0.71
CA ARG A 193 18.44 -12.10 -0.92
C ARG A 193 18.00 -13.56 -0.83
N ASN A 194 18.91 -14.50 -1.10
CA ASN A 194 18.67 -15.93 -0.96
C ASN A 194 18.85 -16.47 0.47
N GLN A 195 19.37 -15.68 1.42
CA GLN A 195 19.52 -16.09 2.81
C GLN A 195 18.17 -16.25 3.51
N GLU A 196 18.04 -17.27 4.36
CA GLU A 196 16.80 -17.54 5.11
C GLU A 196 16.36 -16.35 5.97
N TRP A 197 17.30 -15.68 6.64
CA TRP A 197 17.05 -14.54 7.51
C TRP A 197 16.62 -13.24 6.77
N ILE A 198 16.67 -13.24 5.43
CA ILE A 198 16.16 -12.16 4.56
C ILE A 198 14.91 -12.61 3.80
N ARG A 199 14.84 -13.90 3.42
CA ARG A 199 13.74 -14.48 2.63
C ARG A 199 12.51 -14.83 3.47
N ASN A 200 12.69 -15.18 4.75
CA ASN A 200 11.59 -15.58 5.62
C ASN A 200 10.84 -14.36 6.15
N ASP A 201 9.65 -14.10 5.60
CA ASP A 201 8.66 -13.22 6.22
C ASP A 201 8.19 -13.86 7.54
N PHE A 202 8.62 -13.30 8.68
CA PHE A 202 8.28 -13.76 10.03
C PHE A 202 6.81 -13.46 10.44
N SER A 203 5.90 -13.38 9.46
CA SER A 203 4.44 -13.28 9.62
C SER A 203 3.87 -14.25 10.66
N ASP A 204 4.42 -15.46 10.76
CA ASP A 204 3.97 -16.50 11.71
C ASP A 204 4.02 -16.02 13.17
N VAL A 205 5.09 -15.29 13.54
CA VAL A 205 5.26 -14.71 14.88
C VAL A 205 4.15 -13.69 15.16
N PHE A 206 3.76 -12.89 14.15
CA PHE A 206 2.68 -11.91 14.30
C PHE A 206 1.29 -12.55 14.37
N VAL A 207 1.04 -13.65 13.64
CA VAL A 207 -0.21 -14.43 13.77
C VAL A 207 -0.29 -15.05 15.17
N HIS A 208 0.75 -15.75 15.63
CA HIS A 208 0.71 -16.38 16.95
C HIS A 208 0.62 -15.35 18.09
N LEU A 209 1.25 -14.17 17.97
CA LEU A 209 1.06 -13.06 18.92
C LEU A 209 -0.35 -12.48 18.88
N SER A 210 -0.96 -12.37 17.69
CA SER A 210 -2.38 -11.99 17.53
C SER A 210 -3.28 -12.94 18.31
N ASP A 211 -3.07 -14.24 18.14
CA ASP A 211 -3.92 -15.27 18.73
C ASP A 211 -3.77 -15.31 20.27
N CYS A 212 -2.54 -15.14 20.79
CA CYS A 212 -2.31 -14.97 22.23
C CYS A 212 -3.06 -13.76 22.81
N HIS A 213 -3.02 -12.61 22.13
CA HIS A 213 -3.75 -11.42 22.56
C HIS A 213 -5.27 -11.56 22.41
N SER A 214 -5.73 -12.27 21.38
CA SER A 214 -7.15 -12.59 21.14
C SER A 214 -7.74 -13.46 22.25
N LEU A 215 -7.01 -14.53 22.62
CA LEU A 215 -7.35 -15.41 23.75
C LEU A 215 -7.40 -14.64 25.08
N LEU A 216 -6.48 -13.71 25.31
CA LEU A 216 -6.41 -12.89 26.53
C LEU A 216 -7.56 -11.88 26.64
N ARG A 217 -8.02 -11.30 25.52
CA ARG A 217 -9.19 -10.40 25.50
C ARG A 217 -10.54 -11.14 25.57
N GLN A 218 -10.54 -12.46 25.39
CA GLN A 218 -11.75 -13.26 25.17
C GLN A 218 -12.54 -12.88 23.91
N ASP A 219 -11.84 -12.40 22.88
CA ASP A 219 -12.45 -12.11 21.56
C ASP A 219 -13.26 -13.34 21.08
N GLU A 220 -14.43 -13.13 20.49
CA GLU A 220 -15.19 -14.23 19.89
C GLU A 220 -14.50 -14.72 18.62
N SER A 221 -14.38 -16.05 18.47
CA SER A 221 -13.85 -16.70 17.27
C SER A 221 -14.88 -16.65 16.13
N GLY A 222 -15.15 -15.45 15.63
CA GLY A 222 -16.20 -15.16 14.66
C GLY A 222 -15.92 -15.77 13.28
N HIS A 223 -16.37 -17.00 13.08
CA HIS A 223 -16.59 -17.54 11.75
C HIS A 223 -17.58 -16.64 10.97
N ARG A 224 -17.38 -16.57 9.66
CA ARG A 224 -18.01 -15.62 8.73
C ARG A 224 -19.54 -15.66 8.76
N VAL A 225 -20.15 -14.69 9.44
CA VAL A 225 -21.55 -14.29 9.23
C VAL A 225 -21.58 -13.25 8.11
N GLU A 226 -22.26 -13.55 6.99
CA GLU A 226 -22.51 -12.58 5.91
C GLU A 226 -23.77 -11.72 6.16
N SER A 227 -23.86 -11.18 7.37
CA SER A 227 -24.85 -10.19 7.83
C SER A 227 -24.17 -9.35 8.92
N GLU A 228 -24.44 -8.05 9.08
CA GLU A 228 -25.52 -7.24 8.52
C GLU A 228 -25.01 -5.99 7.77
N LYS A 229 -25.87 -5.37 6.96
CA LYS A 229 -25.69 -3.98 6.49
C LYS A 229 -26.12 -2.99 7.57
N GLN A 230 -25.34 -2.87 8.64
CA GLN A 230 -25.54 -1.76 9.59
C GLN A 230 -24.94 -0.48 8.98
N ASP A 231 -25.81 0.40 8.49
CA ASP A 231 -25.48 1.64 7.78
C ASP A 231 -25.01 2.75 8.74
N PHE A 232 -23.84 2.54 9.33
CA PHE A 232 -23.15 3.53 10.16
C PHE A 232 -22.24 4.44 9.34
N VAL A 233 -22.25 5.74 9.67
CA VAL A 233 -21.28 6.72 9.18
C VAL A 233 -19.89 6.38 9.72
N ARG A 234 -19.08 5.69 8.90
CA ARG A 234 -17.69 5.36 9.19
C ARG A 234 -16.76 6.37 8.52
N ASN A 235 -16.24 7.32 9.30
CA ASN A 235 -15.16 8.17 8.82
C ASN A 235 -13.85 7.36 8.70
N THR A 236 -12.93 7.80 7.84
CA THR A 236 -11.69 7.08 7.53
C THR A 236 -10.54 8.08 7.37
N LYS A 237 -9.55 8.01 8.28
CA LYS A 237 -8.28 8.73 8.17
C LYS A 237 -7.20 7.80 7.60
N LYS A 238 -6.15 8.39 7.02
CA LYS A 238 -5.08 7.64 6.34
C LYS A 238 -3.72 8.21 6.71
N TYR A 239 -2.78 7.32 6.97
CA TYR A 239 -1.43 7.69 7.37
C TYR A 239 -0.41 6.97 6.49
N TRP A 240 0.68 7.66 6.19
CA TRP A 240 1.92 7.01 5.73
C TRP A 240 2.70 6.56 6.96
N VAL A 241 3.21 5.33 6.90
CA VAL A 241 4.06 4.73 7.93
C VAL A 241 5.39 4.37 7.27
N PRO A 242 6.50 5.04 7.62
CA PRO A 242 7.84 4.69 7.14
C PRO A 242 8.16 3.21 7.39
N VAL A 243 8.89 2.59 6.48
CA VAL A 243 9.15 1.14 6.51
C VAL A 243 9.83 0.72 7.83
N GLU A 244 10.69 1.55 8.42
CA GLU A 244 11.32 1.27 9.73
C GLU A 244 10.35 1.21 10.92
N TYR A 245 9.10 1.65 10.77
CA TYR A 245 8.08 1.66 11.82
C TYR A 245 6.90 0.71 11.58
N VAL A 246 6.80 0.09 10.40
CA VAL A 246 5.71 -0.84 10.01
C VAL A 246 5.45 -1.88 11.09
N SER A 247 6.49 -2.59 11.53
CA SER A 247 6.37 -3.69 12.48
C SER A 247 6.18 -3.22 13.93
N LYS A 248 6.71 -2.06 14.31
CA LYS A 248 6.39 -1.40 15.59
C LYS A 248 4.89 -1.07 15.66
N VAL A 249 4.35 -0.44 14.61
CA VAL A 249 2.92 -0.10 14.49
C VAL A 249 2.06 -1.37 14.50
N LYS A 250 2.44 -2.40 13.74
CA LYS A 250 1.82 -3.73 13.76
C LYS A 250 1.76 -4.32 15.16
N HIS A 251 2.89 -4.36 15.89
CA HIS A 251 2.93 -4.87 17.27
C HIS A 251 2.06 -4.04 18.25
N THR A 252 2.01 -2.71 18.12
CA THR A 252 1.10 -1.88 18.93
C THR A 252 -0.37 -2.18 18.64
N ILE A 253 -0.76 -2.35 17.37
CA ILE A 253 -2.15 -2.67 17.00
C ILE A 253 -2.58 -4.04 17.55
N LEU A 254 -1.71 -5.07 17.49
CA LEU A 254 -2.04 -6.44 17.91
C LEU A 254 -2.43 -6.58 19.38
N GLN A 255 -1.90 -5.70 20.24
CA GLN A 255 -2.29 -5.63 21.66
C GLN A 255 -3.78 -5.28 21.85
N HIS A 256 -4.40 -4.63 20.85
CA HIS A 256 -5.78 -4.14 20.91
C HIS A 256 -6.73 -4.75 19.88
N LEU A 257 -6.25 -5.20 18.70
CA LEU A 257 -7.06 -5.76 17.62
C LEU A 257 -6.37 -7.01 17.02
N PRO A 258 -7.07 -8.15 16.86
CA PRO A 258 -6.49 -9.34 16.24
C PRO A 258 -6.40 -9.18 14.71
N VAL A 259 -5.53 -9.97 14.07
CA VAL A 259 -5.45 -10.08 12.61
C VAL A 259 -6.70 -10.76 12.06
N PHE A 260 -7.47 -10.04 11.26
CA PHE A 260 -8.64 -10.58 10.58
C PHE A 260 -8.22 -11.37 9.32
N ARG A 261 -8.10 -12.70 9.46
CA ARG A 261 -7.75 -13.61 8.36
C ARG A 261 -9.02 -14.09 7.64
N MET A 262 -9.21 -13.63 6.40
CA MET A 262 -10.30 -14.10 5.51
C MET A 262 -9.92 -15.36 4.70
N TRP A 263 -8.74 -15.94 4.97
CA TRP A 263 -8.14 -17.05 4.22
C TRP A 263 -7.24 -17.87 5.16
N GLU A 264 -7.06 -19.16 4.87
CA GLU A 264 -6.51 -20.14 5.83
C GLU A 264 -4.98 -20.22 5.86
N GLY A 265 -4.28 -19.64 4.88
CA GLY A 265 -2.81 -19.72 4.78
C GLY A 265 -2.07 -18.94 5.85
N ALA A 266 -0.81 -19.32 6.10
CA ALA A 266 -0.06 -19.01 7.32
C ALA A 266 0.41 -17.55 7.52
N GLY A 267 0.23 -16.66 6.53
CA GLY A 267 0.64 -15.25 6.64
C GLY A 267 -0.41 -14.37 7.31
N ASP A 268 0.01 -13.29 7.99
CA ASP A 268 -0.93 -12.27 8.49
C ASP A 268 -1.42 -11.34 7.37
N SER A 269 -0.67 -11.24 6.28
CA SER A 269 -0.93 -10.34 5.17
C SER A 269 -1.35 -11.08 3.90
N GLN A 270 -2.28 -10.49 3.14
CA GLN A 270 -2.81 -11.04 1.89
C GLN A 270 -2.37 -10.16 0.71
N LEU A 271 -1.89 -10.76 -0.38
CA LEU A 271 -1.61 -10.03 -1.62
C LEU A 271 -2.92 -9.49 -2.21
N VAL A 272 -2.97 -8.19 -2.50
CA VAL A 272 -4.11 -7.51 -3.10
C VAL A 272 -3.69 -6.84 -4.40
N ASN A 273 -4.34 -7.21 -5.48
CA ASN A 273 -4.15 -6.60 -6.80
C ASN A 273 -5.38 -5.79 -7.19
N SER A 274 -5.20 -4.68 -7.91
CA SER A 274 -6.31 -3.89 -8.48
C SER A 274 -5.88 -3.12 -9.71
N VAL A 275 -6.46 -3.43 -10.87
CA VAL A 275 -6.31 -2.66 -12.11
C VAL A 275 -7.41 -1.60 -12.13
N TYR A 276 -7.02 -0.32 -12.12
CA TYR A 276 -7.93 0.81 -12.29
C TYR A 276 -8.13 1.11 -13.77
N PHE A 277 -9.34 1.55 -14.08
CA PHE A 277 -9.78 1.88 -15.44
C PHE A 277 -10.01 3.39 -15.57
N ASP A 278 -9.50 3.96 -16.65
CA ASP A 278 -9.72 5.35 -17.08
C ASP A 278 -9.65 5.44 -18.63
N ASN A 279 -9.81 6.63 -19.20
CA ASN A 279 -9.57 6.89 -20.62
C ASN A 279 -8.30 7.73 -20.85
N ARG A 280 -7.92 7.93 -22.12
CA ARG A 280 -6.69 8.65 -22.50
C ARG A 280 -6.67 10.12 -22.08
N GLN A 281 -7.84 10.69 -21.75
CA GLN A 281 -8.00 12.04 -21.19
C GLN A 281 -8.02 12.05 -19.65
N MET A 282 -7.76 10.91 -18.99
CA MET A 282 -7.66 10.77 -17.53
C MET A 282 -8.88 11.33 -16.78
N GLN A 283 -10.09 11.18 -17.36
CA GLN A 283 -11.31 11.83 -16.85
C GLN A 283 -11.70 11.35 -15.45
N LEU A 284 -11.48 10.08 -15.13
CA LEU A 284 -11.81 9.55 -13.81
C LEU A 284 -10.76 9.98 -12.78
N TYR A 285 -9.48 9.98 -13.16
CA TYR A 285 -8.37 10.52 -12.37
C TYR A 285 -8.62 11.99 -11.99
N HIS A 286 -8.93 12.85 -12.95
CA HIS A 286 -9.19 14.27 -12.72
C HIS A 286 -10.42 14.48 -11.81
N GLY A 287 -11.58 13.93 -12.18
CA GLY A 287 -12.78 14.04 -11.34
C GLY A 287 -12.58 13.47 -9.91
N ARG A 288 -11.73 12.46 -9.72
CA ARG A 288 -11.37 11.93 -8.40
C ARG A 288 -10.35 12.76 -7.63
N MET A 289 -9.55 13.59 -8.29
CA MET A 289 -8.63 14.56 -7.69
C MET A 289 -9.40 15.79 -7.21
N ASP A 290 -10.21 16.36 -8.11
CA ASP A 290 -11.04 17.54 -7.89
C ASP A 290 -12.20 17.24 -6.90
N LYS A 291 -12.49 15.94 -6.71
CA LYS A 291 -13.61 15.41 -5.89
C LYS A 291 -14.96 15.89 -6.40
N ALA A 292 -15.12 15.99 -7.72
CA ALA A 292 -16.37 16.42 -8.33
C ALA A 292 -17.55 15.53 -7.86
N PRO A 293 -18.75 16.09 -7.61
CA PRO A 293 -19.93 15.31 -7.26
C PRO A 293 -20.19 14.18 -8.26
N GLY A 294 -20.38 12.96 -7.77
CA GLY A 294 -20.56 11.77 -8.60
C GLY A 294 -19.28 11.15 -9.16
N ALA A 295 -18.08 11.71 -8.92
CA ALA A 295 -16.84 11.23 -9.52
C ALA A 295 -16.51 9.77 -9.14
N ILE A 296 -16.52 8.89 -10.15
CA ILE A 296 -16.29 7.46 -9.96
C ILE A 296 -14.81 7.08 -10.03
N ALA A 297 -14.44 6.03 -9.30
CA ALA A 297 -13.24 5.24 -9.56
C ALA A 297 -13.69 3.79 -9.83
N LEU A 298 -13.33 3.27 -11.00
CA LEU A 298 -13.63 1.89 -11.43
C LEU A 298 -12.35 1.05 -11.37
N ARG A 299 -12.46 -0.19 -10.88
CA ARG A 299 -11.33 -1.14 -10.85
C ARG A 299 -11.77 -2.60 -10.85
N LEU A 300 -10.97 -3.46 -11.49
CA LEU A 300 -11.04 -4.92 -11.35
C LEU A 300 -9.98 -5.37 -10.33
N ARG A 301 -10.38 -6.23 -9.38
CA ARG A 301 -9.57 -6.62 -8.21
C ARG A 301 -9.56 -8.13 -8.02
N TRP A 302 -8.40 -8.67 -7.65
CA TRP A 302 -8.27 -10.05 -7.14
C TRP A 302 -7.39 -10.09 -5.89
N TYR A 303 -7.37 -11.24 -5.23
CA TYR A 303 -6.61 -11.51 -4.01
C TYR A 303 -5.72 -12.74 -4.23
N GLY A 304 -4.52 -12.73 -3.65
CA GLY A 304 -3.51 -13.75 -3.94
C GLY A 304 -2.83 -13.56 -5.31
N SER A 305 -1.95 -14.50 -5.66
CA SER A 305 -1.26 -14.53 -6.95
C SER A 305 -2.18 -15.07 -8.05
N GLU A 306 -2.90 -16.16 -7.79
CA GLU A 306 -3.87 -16.74 -8.71
C GLU A 306 -5.14 -15.89 -8.81
N CYS A 307 -5.53 -15.53 -10.03
CA CYS A 307 -6.74 -14.73 -10.27
C CYS A 307 -7.93 -15.64 -10.64
N LYS A 308 -8.59 -16.25 -9.64
CA LYS A 308 -9.79 -17.08 -9.90
C LYS A 308 -11.09 -16.26 -9.97
N THR A 309 -11.31 -15.39 -8.99
CA THR A 309 -12.50 -14.51 -8.92
C THR A 309 -12.09 -13.04 -8.99
N VAL A 310 -12.67 -12.33 -9.96
CA VAL A 310 -12.48 -10.89 -10.18
C VAL A 310 -13.62 -10.13 -9.52
N PHE A 311 -13.29 -9.23 -8.61
CA PHE A 311 -14.20 -8.26 -8.02
C PHE A 311 -14.20 -6.99 -8.86
N VAL A 312 -15.28 -6.74 -9.60
CA VAL A 312 -15.50 -5.47 -10.30
C VAL A 312 -16.03 -4.48 -9.27
N GLU A 313 -15.23 -3.48 -8.89
CA GLU A 313 -15.57 -2.50 -7.84
C GLU A 313 -15.74 -1.09 -8.40
N ARG A 314 -16.86 -0.44 -8.06
CA ARG A 314 -17.12 0.99 -8.29
C ARG A 314 -17.06 1.75 -6.96
N LYS A 315 -16.42 2.92 -6.96
CA LYS A 315 -16.48 3.90 -5.87
C LYS A 315 -16.98 5.24 -6.39
N THR A 316 -18.17 5.66 -5.98
CA THR A 316 -18.75 6.96 -6.34
C THR A 316 -18.39 7.98 -5.27
N HIS A 317 -17.79 9.11 -5.65
CA HIS A 317 -17.67 10.25 -4.73
C HIS A 317 -19.04 10.90 -4.58
N LEU A 318 -19.47 11.08 -3.34
CA LEU A 318 -20.59 11.95 -2.98
C LEU A 318 -20.12 12.89 -1.88
N ASP A 319 -20.58 14.14 -1.97
CA ASP A 319 -20.10 15.24 -1.15
C ASP A 319 -20.77 15.24 0.22
N SER A 320 -19.96 15.15 1.27
CA SER A 320 -20.43 15.04 2.65
C SER A 320 -21.19 16.27 3.15
N TRP A 321 -21.01 17.45 2.53
CA TRP A 321 -21.81 18.65 2.86
C TRP A 321 -23.28 18.51 2.40
N THR A 322 -23.56 17.67 1.41
CA THR A 322 -24.92 17.34 0.96
C THR A 322 -25.59 16.25 1.82
N GLY A 323 -24.96 15.84 2.92
CA GLY A 323 -25.38 14.69 3.75
C GLY A 323 -25.09 13.30 3.12
N ASN A 324 -24.69 13.25 1.85
CA ASN A 324 -24.49 12.00 1.13
C ASN A 324 -23.13 11.33 1.44
N VAL A 325 -23.16 10.02 1.68
CA VAL A 325 -21.96 9.21 1.95
C VAL A 325 -21.43 8.60 0.64
N SER A 326 -20.12 8.74 0.38
CA SER A 326 -19.46 8.16 -0.81
C SER A 326 -19.62 6.63 -0.89
N VAL A 327 -20.39 6.17 -1.87
CA VAL A 327 -20.79 4.76 -2.04
C VAL A 327 -19.65 3.90 -2.60
N LYS A 328 -19.52 2.66 -2.10
CA LYS A 328 -18.74 1.59 -2.73
C LYS A 328 -19.62 0.38 -3.03
N GLU A 329 -19.70 0.03 -4.31
CA GLU A 329 -20.41 -1.15 -4.80
C GLU A 329 -19.42 -2.14 -5.44
N ARG A 330 -19.82 -3.42 -5.54
CA ARG A 330 -19.07 -4.44 -6.29
C ARG A 330 -19.95 -5.59 -6.72
N PHE A 331 -19.54 -6.26 -7.79
CA PHE A 331 -20.00 -7.61 -8.16
C PHE A 331 -18.79 -8.52 -8.44
N THR A 332 -19.04 -9.80 -8.68
CA THR A 332 -18.00 -10.82 -8.93
C THR A 332 -18.18 -11.46 -10.30
N LEU A 333 -17.07 -11.66 -11.00
CA LEU A 333 -16.92 -12.45 -12.21
C LEU A 333 -15.83 -13.52 -11.97
N ASP A 334 -15.80 -14.55 -12.82
CA ASP A 334 -14.64 -15.43 -12.94
C ASP A 334 -13.64 -14.80 -13.94
N GLU A 335 -12.34 -15.10 -13.84
CA GLU A 335 -11.33 -14.42 -14.69
C GLU A 335 -11.60 -14.55 -16.20
N ALA A 336 -12.05 -15.73 -16.66
CA ALA A 336 -12.36 -15.98 -18.06
C ALA A 336 -13.48 -15.06 -18.61
N LEU A 337 -14.38 -14.60 -17.74
CA LEU A 337 -15.49 -13.71 -18.11
C LEU A 337 -15.11 -12.22 -18.03
N ALA A 338 -13.90 -11.88 -17.58
CA ALA A 338 -13.48 -10.48 -17.44
C ALA A 338 -13.29 -9.78 -18.81
N VAL A 339 -12.71 -10.44 -19.83
CA VAL A 339 -12.61 -9.84 -21.18
C VAL A 339 -13.98 -9.80 -21.88
N PRO A 340 -14.79 -10.88 -21.90
CA PRO A 340 -16.18 -10.85 -22.37
C PRO A 340 -17.08 -9.78 -21.72
N PHE A 341 -16.86 -9.45 -20.44
CA PHE A 341 -17.55 -8.34 -19.79
C PHE A 341 -17.11 -6.97 -20.32
N LEU A 342 -15.80 -6.76 -20.51
CA LEU A 342 -15.24 -5.47 -20.91
C LEU A 342 -15.48 -5.12 -22.38
N ASN A 343 -15.60 -6.13 -23.26
CA ASN A 343 -15.93 -5.94 -24.68
C ASN A 343 -17.44 -5.98 -24.97
N GLY A 344 -18.27 -6.29 -23.96
CA GLY A 344 -19.73 -6.37 -24.07
C GLY A 344 -20.29 -7.69 -24.63
N SER A 345 -19.47 -8.71 -24.90
CA SER A 345 -19.93 -10.00 -25.43
C SER A 345 -20.56 -10.92 -24.37
N TYR A 346 -20.42 -10.60 -23.09
CA TYR A 346 -21.10 -11.26 -21.98
C TYR A 346 -22.17 -10.33 -21.41
N THR A 347 -23.43 -10.76 -21.49
CA THR A 347 -24.60 -9.93 -21.24
C THR A 347 -25.09 -9.98 -19.80
N VAL A 348 -25.93 -9.01 -19.42
CA VAL A 348 -26.58 -8.98 -18.10
C VAL A 348 -27.53 -10.17 -17.86
N ASN A 349 -28.04 -10.79 -18.93
CA ASN A 349 -28.92 -11.96 -18.85
C ASN A 349 -28.10 -13.22 -18.52
N GLU A 350 -27.01 -13.46 -19.24
CA GLU A 350 -26.08 -14.56 -18.94
C GLU A 350 -25.50 -14.42 -17.53
N TYR A 351 -25.19 -13.19 -17.10
CA TYR A 351 -24.78 -12.90 -15.72
C TYR A 351 -25.88 -13.22 -14.69
N ALA A 352 -27.14 -12.90 -14.98
CA ALA A 352 -28.26 -13.26 -14.10
C ALA A 352 -28.39 -14.79 -13.98
N ASP A 353 -28.27 -15.52 -15.09
CA ASP A 353 -28.42 -16.98 -15.12
C ASP A 353 -27.20 -17.72 -14.54
N ASP A 354 -25.99 -17.18 -14.66
CA ASP A 354 -24.81 -17.64 -13.90
C ASP A 354 -25.02 -17.47 -12.40
N MET A 355 -25.59 -16.35 -11.97
CA MET A 355 -25.85 -16.07 -10.55
C MET A 355 -27.00 -16.91 -9.98
N ARG A 356 -28.03 -17.21 -10.79
CA ARG A 356 -29.08 -18.19 -10.47
C ARG A 356 -28.50 -19.60 -10.32
N ARG A 357 -27.66 -20.04 -11.27
CA ARG A 357 -26.95 -21.33 -11.20
C ARG A 357 -25.98 -21.42 -10.01
N ARG A 358 -25.54 -20.28 -9.45
CA ARG A 358 -24.78 -20.17 -8.19
C ARG A 358 -25.65 -20.03 -6.92
N GLY A 359 -26.96 -20.26 -7.02
CA GLY A 359 -27.88 -20.25 -5.87
C GLY A 359 -28.02 -18.91 -5.16
N LYS A 360 -27.90 -17.78 -5.88
CA LYS A 360 -28.09 -16.44 -5.31
C LYS A 360 -29.56 -16.02 -5.31
N ARG A 361 -29.97 -15.24 -4.30
CA ARG A 361 -31.35 -14.74 -4.13
C ARG A 361 -31.65 -13.68 -5.19
N ASP A 362 -32.84 -13.70 -5.78
CA ASP A 362 -33.20 -12.78 -6.87
C ASP A 362 -33.02 -11.29 -6.53
N ALA A 363 -33.24 -10.88 -5.27
CA ALA A 363 -32.98 -9.51 -4.83
C ALA A 363 -31.50 -9.11 -4.90
N ASP A 364 -30.57 -10.02 -4.58
CA ASP A 364 -29.13 -9.79 -4.73
C ASP A 364 -28.72 -9.82 -6.21
N ILE A 365 -29.33 -10.70 -7.01
CA ILE A 365 -29.12 -10.77 -8.46
C ILE A 365 -29.57 -9.48 -9.14
N ALA A 366 -30.78 -9.00 -8.87
CA ALA A 366 -31.30 -7.75 -9.44
C ALA A 366 -30.41 -6.54 -9.09
N ALA A 367 -29.92 -6.45 -7.86
CA ALA A 367 -28.96 -5.43 -7.45
C ALA A 367 -27.61 -5.54 -8.20
N ALA A 368 -27.10 -6.76 -8.38
CA ALA A 368 -25.87 -7.01 -9.11
C ALA A 368 -26.01 -6.72 -10.62
N CYS A 369 -27.12 -7.13 -11.27
CA CYS A 369 -27.44 -6.85 -12.66
C CYS A 369 -27.61 -5.35 -12.95
N LYS A 370 -28.21 -4.59 -12.01
CA LYS A 370 -28.28 -3.12 -12.08
C LYS A 370 -26.88 -2.50 -12.08
N LEU A 371 -25.99 -2.96 -11.19
CA LEU A 371 -24.61 -2.48 -11.10
C LEU A 371 -23.79 -2.87 -12.33
N PHE A 372 -23.87 -4.13 -12.78
CA PHE A 372 -23.26 -4.67 -14.00
C PHE A 372 -23.59 -3.77 -15.21
N THR A 373 -24.88 -3.52 -15.44
CA THR A 373 -25.38 -2.69 -16.55
C THR A 373 -24.85 -1.25 -16.47
N GLN A 374 -24.80 -0.67 -15.27
CA GLN A 374 -24.26 0.68 -15.09
C GLN A 374 -22.74 0.75 -15.31
N VAL A 375 -21.99 -0.29 -14.93
CA VAL A 375 -20.53 -0.33 -15.14
C VAL A 375 -20.20 -0.56 -16.61
N ALA A 376 -20.89 -1.47 -17.30
CA ALA A 376 -20.72 -1.72 -18.73
C ALA A 376 -20.93 -0.44 -19.56
N ARG A 377 -22.09 0.23 -19.37
CA ARG A 377 -22.40 1.53 -20.02
C ARG A 377 -21.36 2.61 -19.73
N VAL A 378 -20.74 2.60 -18.55
CA VAL A 378 -19.69 3.55 -18.17
C VAL A 378 -18.36 3.25 -18.88
N ILE A 379 -18.00 1.98 -19.04
CA ILE A 379 -16.82 1.55 -19.80
C ILE A 379 -16.97 1.95 -21.27
N GLU A 380 -18.13 1.66 -21.85
CA GLU A 380 -18.48 1.98 -23.24
C GLU A 380 -18.52 3.50 -23.49
N SER A 381 -19.40 4.23 -22.79
CA SER A 381 -19.62 5.67 -23.05
C SER A 381 -18.41 6.56 -22.78
N LYS A 382 -17.49 6.16 -21.90
CA LYS A 382 -16.23 6.89 -21.64
C LYS A 382 -15.01 6.26 -22.32
N GLN A 383 -15.17 5.17 -23.06
CA GLN A 383 -14.09 4.41 -23.70
C GLN A 383 -12.96 4.05 -22.71
N LEU A 384 -13.32 3.47 -21.57
CA LEU A 384 -12.37 3.14 -20.49
C LEU A 384 -11.53 1.90 -20.80
N GLY A 385 -10.28 1.87 -20.34
CA GLY A 385 -9.42 0.70 -20.38
C GLY A 385 -8.51 0.59 -19.16
N PRO A 386 -7.79 -0.53 -18.99
CA PRO A 386 -6.75 -0.67 -17.97
C PRO A 386 -5.76 0.50 -18.04
N THR A 387 -5.45 1.11 -16.89
CA THR A 387 -4.60 2.32 -16.85
C THR A 387 -3.48 2.20 -15.82
N VAL A 388 -3.81 1.81 -14.57
CA VAL A 388 -2.83 1.60 -13.50
C VAL A 388 -3.19 0.36 -12.68
N ARG A 389 -2.29 -0.61 -12.57
CA ARG A 389 -2.35 -1.66 -11.53
C ARG A 389 -1.77 -1.10 -10.24
N THR A 390 -2.43 -1.38 -9.11
CA THR A 390 -1.85 -1.23 -7.77
C THR A 390 -1.75 -2.60 -7.13
N GLN A 391 -0.57 -2.96 -6.65
CA GLN A 391 -0.27 -4.21 -5.95
C GLN A 391 0.27 -3.89 -4.55
N TYR A 392 -0.16 -4.63 -3.54
CA TYR A 392 0.31 -4.47 -2.15
C TYR A 392 -0.03 -5.68 -1.30
N MET A 393 0.72 -5.91 -0.22
CA MET A 393 0.35 -6.85 0.84
C MET A 393 -0.55 -6.13 1.85
N ARG A 394 -1.62 -6.76 2.31
CA ARG A 394 -2.57 -6.18 3.27
C ARG A 394 -2.71 -7.03 4.52
N THR A 395 -2.37 -6.47 5.67
CA THR A 395 -2.85 -6.94 6.97
C THR A 395 -4.13 -6.18 7.33
N ALA A 396 -5.11 -6.87 7.91
CA ALA A 396 -6.33 -6.26 8.43
C ALA A 396 -6.47 -6.58 9.92
N PHE A 397 -6.90 -5.61 10.72
CA PHE A 397 -7.08 -5.75 12.16
C PHE A 397 -8.49 -5.33 12.55
N GLN A 398 -9.24 -6.24 13.17
CA GLN A 398 -10.62 -6.05 13.61
C GLN A 398 -11.01 -7.18 14.57
N ILE A 399 -11.59 -6.84 15.72
CA ILE A 399 -12.26 -7.82 16.59
C ILE A 399 -13.55 -8.29 15.88
N PRO A 400 -13.83 -9.59 15.77
CA PRO A 400 -15.07 -10.07 15.15
C PRO A 400 -16.32 -9.49 15.83
N PHE A 401 -17.35 -9.21 15.03
CA PHE A 401 -18.61 -8.55 15.42
C PHE A 401 -18.52 -7.12 15.98
N ASP A 402 -17.34 -6.64 16.40
CA ASP A 402 -17.11 -5.23 16.73
C ASP A 402 -16.91 -4.36 15.47
N PRO A 403 -17.73 -3.31 15.24
CA PRO A 403 -17.53 -2.36 14.17
C PRO A 403 -16.82 -1.06 14.60
N SER A 404 -16.47 -0.91 15.89
CA SER A 404 -16.00 0.33 16.52
C SER A 404 -14.66 0.83 15.98
N VAL A 405 -13.66 -0.06 15.86
CA VAL A 405 -12.33 0.22 15.33
C VAL A 405 -11.95 -0.85 14.31
N ARG A 406 -11.65 -0.42 13.09
CA ARG A 406 -11.11 -1.29 12.04
C ARG A 406 -9.90 -0.64 11.38
N ILE A 407 -8.78 -1.36 11.37
CA ILE A 407 -7.53 -0.88 10.78
C ILE A 407 -7.13 -1.82 9.63
N SER A 408 -6.53 -1.27 8.57
CA SER A 408 -5.77 -2.07 7.61
C SER A 408 -4.46 -1.39 7.25
N LEU A 409 -3.39 -2.18 7.17
CA LEU A 409 -2.05 -1.74 6.83
C LEU A 409 -1.67 -2.35 5.47
N ASP A 410 -1.43 -1.51 4.47
CA ASP A 410 -0.99 -1.91 3.15
C ASP A 410 0.53 -1.71 3.02
N THR A 411 1.31 -2.78 3.03
CA THR A 411 2.78 -2.79 2.85
C THR A 411 3.17 -3.18 1.42
N ASN A 412 4.46 -3.04 1.07
CA ASN A 412 5.03 -3.40 -0.24
C ASN A 412 4.21 -2.85 -1.43
N LEU A 413 3.79 -1.59 -1.32
CA LEU A 413 2.91 -0.95 -2.29
C LEU A 413 3.66 -0.60 -3.57
N ALA A 414 3.26 -1.23 -4.68
CA ALA A 414 3.70 -0.90 -6.02
C ALA A 414 2.55 -0.40 -6.89
N MET A 415 2.85 0.47 -7.85
CA MET A 415 1.98 0.82 -8.96
C MET A 415 2.67 0.47 -10.28
N VAL A 416 1.91 0.03 -11.27
CA VAL A 416 2.41 -0.41 -12.60
C VAL A 416 1.49 0.12 -13.70
N ARG A 417 2.06 0.53 -14.84
CA ARG A 417 1.33 0.95 -16.05
C ARG A 417 0.56 -0.23 -16.68
N GLU A 418 -0.69 0.01 -17.01
CA GLU A 418 -1.58 -0.95 -17.69
C GLU A 418 -2.16 -0.40 -19.00
N ASP A 419 -1.92 0.88 -19.34
CA ASP A 419 -2.38 1.54 -20.57
C ASP A 419 -1.89 0.85 -21.86
N THR A 420 -0.86 0.02 -21.75
CA THR A 420 -0.38 -0.92 -22.77
C THR A 420 -1.34 -2.08 -23.12
N CYS A 421 -2.52 -2.16 -22.50
CA CYS A 421 -3.52 -3.21 -22.76
C CYS A 421 -4.73 -2.77 -23.60
N GLY A 422 -4.79 -1.49 -24.03
CA GLY A 422 -5.86 -0.96 -24.87
C GLY A 422 -7.05 -0.37 -24.11
N TYR A 423 -8.00 0.20 -24.85
CA TYR A 423 -9.18 0.91 -24.34
C TYR A 423 -10.47 0.34 -24.93
N ALA A 424 -11.50 0.16 -24.09
CA ALA A 424 -12.83 -0.34 -24.44
C ALA A 424 -12.84 -1.49 -25.47
N SER A 425 -13.45 -1.30 -26.64
CA SER A 425 -13.59 -2.35 -27.67
C SER A 425 -12.27 -2.81 -28.30
N SER A 426 -11.14 -2.13 -28.04
CA SER A 426 -9.80 -2.62 -28.41
C SER A 426 -9.18 -3.58 -27.38
N ILE A 427 -9.83 -3.82 -26.24
CA ILE A 427 -9.44 -4.83 -25.23
C ILE A 427 -9.88 -6.23 -25.73
N THR A 428 -9.22 -6.70 -26.79
CA THR A 428 -9.57 -7.95 -27.48
C THR A 428 -8.99 -9.21 -26.83
N THR A 429 -7.97 -9.07 -25.98
CA THR A 429 -7.16 -10.21 -25.51
C THR A 429 -6.90 -10.24 -24.00
N ARG A 430 -6.63 -9.09 -23.36
CA ARG A 430 -6.25 -9.05 -21.93
C ARG A 430 -6.65 -7.76 -21.22
N TRP A 431 -7.17 -7.89 -20.00
CA TRP A 431 -7.53 -6.78 -19.11
C TRP A 431 -6.43 -6.41 -18.10
N ARG A 432 -5.33 -7.16 -18.09
CA ARG A 432 -4.14 -6.98 -17.24
C ARG A 432 -2.89 -7.41 -18.01
N ARG A 433 -1.75 -6.75 -17.80
CA ARG A 433 -0.43 -7.13 -18.33
C ARG A 433 -0.07 -8.56 -17.89
N ASP A 434 0.52 -9.33 -18.81
CA ASP A 434 1.10 -10.64 -18.52
C ASP A 434 2.30 -10.47 -17.57
N GLU A 435 2.26 -11.17 -16.43
CA GLU A 435 3.26 -11.09 -15.37
C GLU A 435 4.61 -11.72 -15.77
N ARG A 436 4.66 -12.44 -16.90
CA ARG A 436 5.91 -12.89 -17.54
C ARG A 436 6.64 -11.80 -18.31
N GLN A 437 5.99 -10.69 -18.66
CA GLN A 437 6.60 -9.61 -19.45
C GLN A 437 7.39 -8.68 -18.52
N PRO A 438 8.72 -8.50 -18.72
CA PRO A 438 9.53 -7.62 -17.88
C PRO A 438 8.98 -6.20 -17.84
N VAL A 439 8.85 -5.63 -16.65
CA VAL A 439 8.35 -4.27 -16.44
C VAL A 439 9.52 -3.30 -16.40
N SER A 440 9.51 -2.28 -17.26
CA SER A 440 10.55 -1.25 -17.30
C SER A 440 10.56 -0.42 -16.01
N ALA A 441 11.71 0.16 -15.64
CA ALA A 441 11.82 1.07 -14.50
C ALA A 441 10.85 2.26 -14.58
N CYS A 442 10.57 2.77 -15.78
CA CYS A 442 9.60 3.85 -15.98
C CYS A 442 8.14 3.37 -16.17
N GLU A 443 7.87 2.09 -16.00
CA GLU A 443 6.52 1.51 -16.02
C GLU A 443 6.03 1.08 -14.64
N HIS A 444 6.87 1.12 -13.60
CA HIS A 444 6.48 0.84 -12.22
C HIS A 444 7.08 1.83 -11.23
N THR A 445 6.43 1.98 -10.08
CA THR A 445 6.94 2.74 -8.94
C THR A 445 6.65 2.00 -7.63
N HIS A 446 7.62 2.02 -6.70
CA HIS A 446 7.49 1.42 -5.37
C HIS A 446 7.29 2.53 -4.35
N PHE A 447 6.11 2.56 -3.72
CA PHE A 447 5.79 3.58 -2.74
C PHE A 447 6.60 3.33 -1.45
N PRO A 448 7.41 4.30 -0.96
CA PRO A 448 8.40 4.06 0.10
C PRO A 448 7.83 4.03 1.53
N HIS A 449 6.50 4.01 1.67
CA HIS A 449 5.80 3.89 2.95
C HIS A 449 4.73 2.81 2.89
N ALA A 450 4.38 2.23 4.03
CA ALA A 450 3.12 1.52 4.17
C ALA A 450 1.96 2.53 4.32
N ILE A 451 0.75 2.13 3.93
CA ILE A 451 -0.47 2.93 4.08
C ILE A 451 -1.33 2.34 5.19
N LEU A 452 -1.45 3.05 6.30
CA LEU A 452 -2.35 2.74 7.40
C LEU A 452 -3.71 3.41 7.13
N GLU A 453 -4.78 2.64 6.96
CA GLU A 453 -6.16 3.12 6.78
C GLU A 453 -6.95 2.80 8.06
N VAL A 454 -7.25 3.83 8.86
CA VAL A 454 -7.93 3.75 10.16
C VAL A 454 -9.40 4.10 9.98
N LYS A 455 -10.30 3.27 10.51
CA LYS A 455 -11.75 3.45 10.45
C LYS A 455 -12.34 3.34 11.83
N LEU A 456 -13.23 4.26 12.12
CA LEU A 456 -13.89 4.40 13.40
C LEU A 456 -15.39 4.59 13.18
N GLN A 457 -16.19 4.13 14.12
CA GLN A 457 -17.62 4.36 14.20
C GLN A 457 -17.88 5.52 15.18
N GLY A 458 -18.51 6.60 14.71
CA GLY A 458 -18.73 7.81 15.51
C GLY A 458 -17.64 8.87 15.29
N ASP A 459 -17.20 9.48 16.40
CA ASP A 459 -16.18 10.55 16.40
C ASP A 459 -14.80 10.02 16.01
N VAL A 460 -14.09 10.79 15.18
CA VAL A 460 -12.79 10.45 14.56
C VAL A 460 -11.72 11.51 14.84
N ASP A 461 -12.08 12.56 15.57
CA ASP A 461 -11.14 13.51 16.19
C ASP A 461 -10.89 13.16 17.67
N ASN A 462 -11.73 12.31 18.27
CA ASN A 462 -11.51 11.66 19.57
C ASN A 462 -11.36 10.11 19.49
N PRO A 463 -10.30 9.58 18.83
CA PRO A 463 -10.02 8.14 18.79
C PRO A 463 -9.65 7.57 20.17
N PRO A 464 -9.80 6.24 20.40
CA PRO A 464 -9.38 5.58 21.65
C PRO A 464 -7.94 5.92 22.05
N GLY A 465 -7.69 6.09 23.35
CA GLY A 465 -6.41 6.64 23.86
C GLY A 465 -5.15 5.90 23.41
N TRP A 466 -5.21 4.57 23.24
CA TRP A 466 -4.09 3.78 22.70
C TRP A 466 -3.80 4.13 21.22
N LEU A 467 -4.85 4.33 20.43
CA LEU A 467 -4.76 4.66 19.00
C LEU A 467 -4.29 6.11 18.84
N LYS A 468 -4.77 7.03 19.69
CA LYS A 468 -4.25 8.40 19.77
C LYS A 468 -2.75 8.41 20.07
N ALA A 469 -2.32 7.75 21.14
CA ALA A 469 -0.90 7.63 21.48
C ALA A 469 -0.06 6.90 20.41
N MET A 470 -0.67 6.02 19.61
CA MET A 470 0.00 5.38 18.47
C MET A 470 0.22 6.34 17.28
N LEU A 471 -0.75 7.24 17.02
CA LEU A 471 -0.66 8.23 15.95
C LEU A 471 0.25 9.41 16.34
N ASP A 472 0.09 9.91 17.56
CA ASP A 472 0.79 11.10 18.07
C ASP A 472 2.31 10.87 18.30
N ASN A 473 2.80 9.62 18.35
CA ASN A 473 4.22 9.33 18.63
C ASN A 473 5.19 9.49 17.43
N GLY A 474 4.71 9.98 16.29
CA GLY A 474 5.55 10.27 15.12
C GLY A 474 5.93 9.07 14.24
N SER A 475 5.40 7.87 14.51
CA SER A 475 5.52 6.72 13.59
C SER A 475 4.60 6.79 12.36
N CYS A 476 3.65 7.73 12.36
CA CYS A 476 2.58 7.87 11.38
C CYS A 476 2.49 9.35 10.95
N THR A 477 2.35 9.62 9.64
CA THR A 477 2.08 10.97 9.10
C THR A 477 0.72 10.98 8.43
N GLU A 478 -0.21 11.87 8.83
CA GLU A 478 -1.55 11.92 8.22
C GLU A 478 -1.50 12.48 6.80
N VAL A 479 -2.10 11.77 5.83
CA VAL A 479 -2.18 12.22 4.43
C VAL A 479 -3.63 12.19 3.96
N TYR A 480 -4.26 13.36 4.08
CA TYR A 480 -5.67 13.59 3.83
C TYR A 480 -6.12 13.07 2.45
N LYS A 481 -7.08 12.13 2.48
CA LYS A 481 -7.72 11.50 1.30
C LYS A 481 -6.74 10.81 0.32
N PHE A 482 -5.51 10.43 0.74
CA PHE A 482 -4.53 9.73 -0.10
C PHE A 482 -5.14 8.61 -0.97
N SER A 483 -4.77 8.60 -2.26
CA SER A 483 -5.31 7.66 -3.25
C SER A 483 -4.20 6.97 -4.05
N LYS A 484 -4.15 5.64 -3.95
CA LYS A 484 -3.21 4.78 -4.70
C LYS A 484 -3.33 4.96 -6.22
N PHE A 485 -4.54 5.22 -6.72
CA PHE A 485 -4.82 5.50 -8.13
C PHE A 485 -4.26 6.86 -8.57
N ILE A 486 -4.52 7.93 -7.80
CA ILE A 486 -4.06 9.27 -8.13
C ILE A 486 -2.53 9.36 -8.02
N HIS A 487 -1.93 8.74 -7.00
CA HIS A 487 -0.46 8.68 -6.94
C HIS A 487 0.14 7.90 -8.12
N GLY A 488 -0.41 6.73 -8.47
CA GLY A 488 0.07 5.94 -9.61
C GLY A 488 -0.06 6.68 -10.95
N GLY A 489 -1.18 7.37 -11.20
CA GLY A 489 -1.36 8.22 -12.39
C GLY A 489 -0.39 9.41 -12.41
N ALA A 490 -0.24 10.12 -11.29
CA ALA A 490 0.64 11.28 -11.18
C ALA A 490 2.13 10.95 -11.39
N VAL A 491 2.58 9.74 -11.05
CA VAL A 491 3.98 9.32 -11.19
C VAL A 491 4.26 8.62 -12.52
N LEU A 492 3.36 7.75 -12.98
CA LEU A 492 3.62 6.87 -14.13
C LEU A 492 3.05 7.38 -15.46
N LEU A 493 2.09 8.32 -15.43
CA LEU A 493 1.36 8.82 -16.59
C LEU A 493 1.46 10.35 -16.69
N THR A 494 2.65 10.89 -16.40
CA THR A 494 2.95 12.34 -16.39
C THR A 494 2.66 13.03 -17.73
N GLU A 495 2.60 12.27 -18.82
CA GLU A 495 2.24 12.73 -20.16
C GLU A 495 0.73 12.76 -20.45
N LEU A 496 -0.11 12.21 -19.56
CA LEU A 496 -1.58 12.16 -19.71
C LEU A 496 -2.33 13.00 -18.67
N VAL A 497 -1.69 13.39 -17.56
CA VAL A 497 -2.32 14.11 -16.45
C VAL A 497 -1.97 15.59 -16.47
N ALA A 498 -2.99 16.46 -16.41
CA ALA A 498 -2.79 17.92 -16.39
C ALA A 498 -2.48 18.51 -15.00
N ALA A 499 -2.56 17.69 -13.95
CA ALA A 499 -2.38 18.11 -12.55
C ALA A 499 -1.88 16.93 -11.68
N ALA A 500 -1.29 17.26 -10.54
CA ALA A 500 -0.76 16.31 -9.55
C ALA A 500 -1.32 16.60 -8.14
N PRO A 501 -1.43 15.58 -7.26
CA PRO A 501 -1.92 15.78 -5.90
C PRO A 501 -0.88 16.48 -5.02
N TYR A 502 -1.32 17.28 -4.05
CA TYR A 502 -0.47 18.08 -3.14
C TYR A 502 0.64 17.30 -2.41
N TRP A 503 0.50 15.98 -2.25
CA TRP A 503 1.50 15.12 -1.61
C TRP A 503 2.65 14.69 -2.54
N ILE A 504 2.67 15.14 -3.81
CA ILE A 504 3.70 14.77 -4.79
C ILE A 504 5.07 15.38 -4.46
N ASP A 505 5.08 16.56 -3.83
CA ASP A 505 6.30 17.32 -3.50
C ASP A 505 7.00 16.82 -2.22
N ASP A 506 6.42 15.84 -1.52
CA ASP A 506 6.95 15.31 -0.27
C ASP A 506 8.36 14.69 -0.46
N VAL A 507 9.30 15.18 0.35
CA VAL A 507 10.72 14.80 0.29
C VAL A 507 10.93 13.29 0.41
N SER A 508 10.07 12.60 1.17
CA SER A 508 10.18 11.16 1.46
C SER A 508 9.80 10.26 0.29
N ILE A 509 9.01 10.74 -0.68
CA ILE A 509 8.63 9.96 -1.87
C ILE A 509 9.48 10.28 -3.10
N ARG A 510 10.19 11.42 -3.09
CA ARG A 510 10.97 11.95 -4.22
C ARG A 510 11.96 10.95 -4.81
N ASP A 511 12.70 10.21 -3.98
CA ASP A 511 13.69 9.22 -4.44
C ASP A 511 13.02 8.11 -5.28
N SER A 512 11.76 7.75 -4.97
CA SER A 512 10.97 6.76 -5.73
C SER A 512 10.39 7.35 -7.02
N VAL A 513 9.82 8.57 -6.96
CA VAL A 513 9.30 9.27 -8.16
C VAL A 513 10.41 9.47 -9.20
N ASN A 514 11.61 9.83 -8.74
CA ASN A 514 12.79 9.97 -9.60
C ASN A 514 13.26 8.64 -10.20
N ALA A 515 13.20 7.53 -9.45
CA ALA A 515 13.59 6.20 -9.96
C ALA A 515 12.66 5.71 -11.09
N SER A 516 11.38 6.14 -11.07
CA SER A 516 10.38 5.83 -12.10
C SER A 516 10.34 6.83 -13.26
N ALA A 517 11.17 7.88 -13.26
CA ALA A 517 11.13 8.92 -14.29
C ALA A 517 11.60 8.42 -15.67
N PRO A 518 10.92 8.78 -16.79
CA PRO A 518 11.30 8.33 -18.12
C PRO A 518 12.61 8.99 -18.60
N THR A 519 13.66 8.17 -18.70
CA THR A 519 14.98 8.54 -19.23
C THR A 519 14.90 8.99 -20.69
N ALA A 520 15.86 9.81 -21.12
CA ALA A 520 15.89 10.37 -22.48
C ALA A 520 15.83 9.31 -23.60
N ALA A 521 16.44 8.14 -23.38
CA ALA A 521 16.37 7.02 -24.32
C ALA A 521 14.97 6.38 -24.38
N ASN A 522 14.25 6.27 -23.26
CA ASN A 522 12.90 5.71 -23.25
C ASN A 522 11.86 6.68 -23.82
N ARG A 523 12.11 8.00 -23.79
CA ARG A 523 11.28 9.00 -24.51
C ARG A 523 11.21 8.75 -26.02
N GLY A 524 12.17 8.05 -26.64
CA GLY A 524 12.09 7.65 -28.05
C GLY A 524 11.23 6.39 -28.31
N LYS A 525 10.91 5.60 -27.27
CA LYS A 525 10.15 4.34 -27.39
C LYS A 525 8.71 4.44 -26.92
N LEU A 526 8.45 5.28 -25.91
CA LEU A 526 7.09 5.62 -25.46
C LEU A 526 6.37 6.58 -26.44
N PHE A 527 7.14 7.30 -27.27
CA PHE A 527 6.63 8.33 -28.17
C PHE A 527 7.20 8.13 -29.59
N PRO A 528 6.65 7.19 -30.40
CA PRO A 528 6.84 7.27 -31.84
C PRO A 528 6.27 8.62 -32.32
N ALA A 529 7.05 9.35 -33.13
CA ALA A 529 6.57 10.60 -33.71
C ALA A 529 5.30 10.33 -34.55
N PRO A 530 4.32 11.26 -34.57
CA PRO A 530 3.14 11.10 -35.40
C PRO A 530 3.58 10.92 -36.86
N SER A 531 3.28 9.74 -37.42
CA SER A 531 3.57 9.41 -38.81
C SER A 531 2.92 10.46 -39.70
N ALA A 532 3.74 11.20 -40.46
CA ALA A 532 3.21 12.16 -41.42
C ALA A 532 2.20 11.46 -42.34
N HIS A 533 0.95 11.94 -42.36
CA HIS A 533 -0.08 11.38 -43.22
C HIS A 533 0.41 11.44 -44.68
N PRO A 534 0.28 10.35 -45.47
CA PRO A 534 0.61 10.40 -46.88
C PRO A 534 -0.34 11.39 -47.56
N THR A 535 0.19 12.54 -47.98
CA THR A 535 -0.57 13.54 -48.73
C THR A 535 -0.85 12.99 -50.12
N GLY A 536 -1.98 12.30 -50.25
CA GLY A 536 -2.49 11.79 -51.51
C GLY A 536 -2.83 12.93 -52.47
N ALA A 537 -1.84 13.37 -53.25
CA ALA A 537 -2.01 14.42 -54.24
C ALA A 537 -2.86 13.90 -55.42
N VAL A 538 -4.16 14.22 -55.40
CA VAL A 538 -5.03 14.04 -56.57
C VAL A 538 -4.57 15.03 -57.64
N GLY A 539 -3.92 14.52 -58.68
CA GLY A 539 -3.39 15.34 -59.77
C GLY A 539 -4.51 15.88 -60.67
N ILE A 540 -4.74 17.19 -60.64
CA ILE A 540 -5.45 17.92 -61.69
C ILE A 540 -4.41 18.76 -62.42
N ALA A 541 -4.25 18.54 -63.72
CA ALA A 541 -3.25 19.23 -64.53
C ALA A 541 -3.76 20.58 -65.04
N ALA A 542 -2.96 21.63 -64.85
CA ALA A 542 -3.08 22.92 -65.53
C ALA A 542 -1.67 23.42 -65.88
N ALA A 543 -1.50 24.02 -67.05
CA ALA A 543 -0.18 24.33 -67.61
C ALA A 543 0.31 25.74 -67.26
N GLY A 544 1.63 25.90 -67.12
CA GLY A 544 2.30 27.19 -66.96
C GLY A 544 3.84 27.04 -66.99
N PRO A 545 4.59 27.90 -67.73
CA PRO A 545 6.04 27.79 -67.88
C PRO A 545 6.83 28.40 -66.70
N PRO A 546 8.14 28.06 -66.55
CA PRO A 546 8.91 28.38 -65.35
C PRO A 546 9.76 29.66 -65.43
N PRO A 547 10.08 30.28 -64.28
CA PRO A 547 11.30 31.07 -64.09
C PRO A 547 12.41 30.21 -63.48
N GLY A 548 13.66 30.42 -63.89
CA GLY A 548 14.80 29.66 -63.37
C GLY A 548 15.68 30.44 -62.39
N GLY A 549 16.36 29.71 -61.49
CA GLY A 549 17.79 29.91 -61.31
C GLY A 549 18.34 30.54 -60.00
N VAL A 550 19.50 29.99 -59.61
CA VAL A 550 20.64 30.64 -58.93
C VAL A 550 20.57 30.92 -57.40
N LYS A 551 20.92 29.87 -56.64
CA LYS A 551 22.05 29.82 -55.68
C LYS A 551 22.51 31.13 -54.97
N LYS A 552 22.37 31.18 -53.63
CA LYS A 552 23.41 31.31 -52.57
C LYS A 552 22.76 31.81 -51.26
N LYS A 553 22.83 31.10 -50.13
CA LYS A 553 23.95 30.94 -49.17
C LYS A 553 24.44 32.23 -48.47
N GLN A 554 23.99 32.37 -47.21
CA GLN A 554 24.84 32.30 -46.00
C GLN A 554 25.75 33.50 -45.62
N LEU A 555 25.34 34.26 -44.59
CA LEU A 555 26.06 34.70 -43.35
C LEU A 555 25.05 35.62 -42.59
N ARG A 556 24.80 35.62 -41.27
CA ARG A 556 25.53 35.31 -40.01
C ARG A 556 26.53 36.40 -39.57
N LEU A 557 26.19 37.21 -38.55
CA LEU A 557 26.94 37.35 -37.26
C LEU A 557 26.45 38.50 -36.32
N LYS A 558 26.34 38.17 -35.01
CA LYS A 558 26.62 38.91 -33.75
C LYS A 558 26.27 40.41 -33.52
N GLY A 559 25.77 40.65 -32.30
CA GLY A 559 25.84 41.88 -31.46
C GLY A 559 24.83 41.75 -30.31
N ASN A 560 25.19 41.51 -29.04
CA ASN A 560 25.72 42.43 -28.01
C ASN A 560 24.85 43.70 -27.81
N GLY A 561 24.39 44.07 -26.61
CA GLY A 561 24.45 43.42 -25.28
C GLY A 561 24.22 44.41 -24.12
N ALA A 562 23.79 43.92 -22.94
CA ALA A 562 23.42 44.69 -21.71
C ALA A 562 22.20 45.64 -21.85
N GLY A 563 21.50 46.05 -20.78
CA GLY A 563 21.52 45.57 -19.37
C GLY A 563 20.91 46.58 -18.38
N ALA A 564 20.28 46.07 -17.30
CA ALA A 564 19.73 46.83 -16.13
C ALA A 564 18.54 47.82 -16.42
N ALA A 565 17.74 48.29 -15.44
CA ALA A 565 17.24 47.68 -14.20
C ALA A 565 16.13 48.56 -13.54
N ALA A 566 15.24 47.93 -12.76
CA ALA A 566 14.42 48.49 -11.66
C ALA A 566 13.28 49.51 -11.97
N GLY A 567 12.34 49.60 -11.02
CA GLY A 567 11.11 50.42 -11.05
C GLY A 567 9.88 49.65 -11.57
N GLY A 568 8.71 49.62 -10.91
CA GLY A 568 8.32 50.12 -9.59
C GLY A 568 7.10 51.06 -9.66
N GLY A 569 5.97 50.65 -9.08
CA GLY A 569 4.74 51.46 -8.98
C GLY A 569 3.48 50.62 -8.81
N ASP A 570 2.67 50.93 -7.79
CA ASP A 570 1.32 50.40 -7.58
C ASP A 570 0.28 51.15 -8.45
N GLY A 571 -0.93 50.61 -8.56
CA GLY A 571 -2.06 51.28 -9.19
C GLY A 571 -3.24 50.35 -9.46
N ASP A 572 -4.25 50.39 -8.59
CA ASP A 572 -5.56 49.80 -8.87
C ASP A 572 -6.27 50.55 -10.01
N ASP A 573 -7.03 49.85 -10.83
CA ASP A 573 -8.27 50.40 -11.36
C ASP A 573 -9.30 49.31 -11.68
N ALA A 574 -10.59 49.61 -11.48
CA ALA A 574 -11.68 48.63 -11.56
C ALA A 574 -12.75 49.07 -12.56
N SER A 575 -12.97 48.28 -13.62
CA SER A 575 -14.03 48.53 -14.60
C SER A 575 -15.02 47.36 -14.68
N THR A 576 -16.14 47.52 -13.98
CA THR A 576 -17.34 46.66 -14.06
C THR A 576 -17.88 46.59 -15.49
N PHE A 577 -18.32 45.41 -15.94
CA PHE A 577 -19.27 45.29 -17.05
C PHE A 577 -20.36 44.27 -16.73
N SER A 578 -21.59 44.58 -17.13
CA SER A 578 -22.82 43.95 -16.63
C SER A 578 -23.59 43.17 -17.70
N PHE A 579 -24.36 42.19 -17.20
CA PHE A 579 -25.52 41.50 -17.78
C PHE A 579 -26.11 42.03 -19.10
N GLY A 580 -26.49 41.08 -19.97
CA GLY A 580 -27.58 41.21 -20.92
C GLY A 580 -28.55 40.03 -20.79
N GLU A 581 -29.85 40.30 -20.64
CA GLU A 581 -30.93 39.31 -20.60
C GLU A 581 -31.72 39.29 -21.91
N SER A 582 -32.34 38.16 -22.27
CA SER A 582 -33.32 38.11 -23.38
C SER A 582 -34.38 37.00 -23.24
N ASN A 583 -35.33 37.26 -22.35
CA ASN A 583 -36.78 36.90 -22.36
C ASN A 583 -37.36 35.79 -23.27
N TYR A 584 -38.16 34.92 -22.62
CA TYR A 584 -39.49 34.38 -23.01
C TYR A 584 -39.75 33.60 -24.34
N SER A 585 -40.39 32.43 -24.22
CA SER A 585 -41.68 32.09 -24.87
C SER A 585 -42.30 30.75 -24.42
N ALA A 586 -43.64 30.71 -24.21
CA ALA A 586 -44.52 29.55 -23.94
C ALA A 586 -46.01 30.04 -23.89
N PRO A 587 -47.08 29.22 -23.75
CA PRO A 587 -47.32 27.78 -23.99
C PRO A 587 -48.46 27.57 -25.06
N PRO A 588 -49.17 26.41 -25.20
CA PRO A 588 -50.25 25.89 -24.30
C PRO A 588 -50.30 24.33 -24.19
N GLY A 589 -51.27 23.63 -23.56
CA GLY A 589 -52.30 24.02 -22.57
C GLY A 589 -53.66 23.26 -22.66
N ARG A 590 -54.05 22.51 -21.59
CA ARG A 590 -55.34 21.75 -21.37
C ARG A 590 -55.48 20.43 -22.18
N GLY A 591 -56.26 19.39 -21.80
CA GLY A 591 -57.25 19.19 -20.72
C GLY A 591 -57.43 17.70 -20.26
N PRO A 592 -58.48 17.34 -19.47
CA PRO A 592 -58.41 16.26 -18.45
C PRO A 592 -59.35 15.03 -18.62
N HIS A 593 -59.23 13.99 -17.76
CA HIS A 593 -60.34 13.39 -16.95
C HIS A 593 -59.97 12.13 -16.10
N ALA A 594 -60.58 12.00 -14.90
CA ALA A 594 -60.96 10.82 -14.09
C ALA A 594 -59.95 9.67 -13.75
N GLY A 595 -60.14 8.85 -12.69
CA GLY A 595 -61.02 8.99 -11.51
C GLY A 595 -61.90 7.77 -11.13
N ARG A 596 -61.37 6.79 -10.35
CA ARG A 596 -62.03 5.73 -9.53
C ARG A 596 -60.94 4.74 -9.03
N ALA A 597 -61.16 3.77 -8.12
CA ALA A 597 -61.91 3.63 -6.85
C ALA A 597 -61.68 2.20 -6.32
N VAL A 598 -61.90 1.95 -5.01
CA VAL A 598 -61.75 0.62 -4.35
C VAL A 598 -63.14 -0.03 -4.14
N PRO A 599 -63.25 -1.37 -4.17
CA PRO A 599 -63.57 -2.19 -2.96
C PRO A 599 -62.54 -3.34 -2.77
N GLU A 600 -62.31 -3.99 -1.62
CA GLU A 600 -63.20 -4.76 -0.68
C GLU A 600 -63.87 -5.99 -1.33
N SER A 601 -64.06 -7.16 -0.71
CA SER A 601 -63.70 -7.76 0.61
C SER A 601 -63.69 -9.32 0.45
N ALA A 602 -63.63 -10.26 1.41
CA ALA A 602 -63.67 -10.32 2.89
C ALA A 602 -63.08 -11.68 3.40
N ASP A 603 -62.85 -11.80 4.73
CA ASP A 603 -62.86 -13.03 5.60
C ASP A 603 -61.93 -14.24 5.29
N SER A 604 -61.61 -15.16 6.23
CA SER A 604 -62.02 -15.41 7.64
C SER A 604 -60.77 -15.63 8.55
N GLN A 605 -60.74 -15.35 9.87
CA GLN A 605 -61.31 -16.12 11.01
C GLN A 605 -60.81 -17.59 11.07
N GLU A 606 -60.36 -18.20 12.19
CA GLU A 606 -60.59 -17.98 13.65
C GLU A 606 -59.37 -18.29 14.56
N GLY A 607 -59.44 -17.89 15.86
CA GLY A 607 -58.80 -18.54 17.02
C GLY A 607 -57.33 -18.20 17.36
N GLY A 608 -56.89 -18.00 18.62
CA GLY A 608 -57.62 -17.78 19.89
C GLY A 608 -57.22 -18.71 21.04
N ASP A 609 -56.38 -18.24 21.98
CA ASP A 609 -56.38 -18.69 23.39
C ASP A 609 -55.60 -17.73 24.32
N GLU A 610 -55.81 -17.81 25.65
CA GLU A 610 -55.41 -16.79 26.65
C GLU A 610 -54.70 -17.40 27.88
N ALA A 611 -53.54 -16.85 28.31
CA ALA A 611 -52.85 -17.31 29.53
C ALA A 611 -51.97 -16.25 30.25
N ALA A 612 -52.53 -15.68 31.32
CA ALA A 612 -51.96 -15.14 32.56
C ALA A 612 -50.47 -14.67 32.68
N HIS A 613 -50.35 -13.44 33.21
CA HIS A 613 -49.18 -12.85 33.91
C HIS A 613 -48.76 -13.63 35.19
N PRO A 614 -47.51 -13.48 35.71
CA PRO A 614 -47.21 -12.33 36.57
C PRO A 614 -45.78 -11.73 36.47
N LEU A 615 -45.61 -10.62 37.19
CA LEU A 615 -44.40 -9.79 37.33
C LEU A 615 -43.32 -10.42 38.23
N LEU A 616 -42.05 -10.07 38.00
CA LEU A 616 -41.08 -9.74 39.07
C LEU A 616 -39.83 -9.02 38.51
N GLY A 617 -39.42 -7.92 39.16
CA GLY A 617 -38.06 -7.37 39.07
C GLY A 617 -37.10 -8.06 40.06
N PRO A 618 -35.86 -7.59 40.28
CA PRO A 618 -35.37 -6.20 40.19
C PRO A 618 -34.10 -6.10 39.28
N LEU A 619 -33.13 -5.17 39.35
CA LEU A 619 -32.80 -4.00 40.21
C LEU A 619 -31.94 -3.00 39.38
N ARG A 620 -31.74 -1.77 39.85
CA ARG A 620 -30.74 -0.81 39.33
C ARG A 620 -29.67 -0.48 40.38
N ALA A 621 -28.40 -0.49 40.00
CA ALA A 621 -27.30 0.00 40.84
C ALA A 621 -26.84 1.42 40.42
N SER A 622 -26.59 2.25 41.42
CA SER A 622 -26.30 3.68 41.37
C SER A 622 -25.00 4.08 40.64
N ARG A 623 -25.03 5.26 39.99
CA ARG A 623 -23.83 6.09 39.75
C ARG A 623 -23.65 7.05 40.93
N PRO A 624 -22.41 7.35 41.38
CA PRO A 624 -22.15 8.48 42.27
C PRO A 624 -22.07 9.78 41.45
N THR A 625 -22.82 10.80 41.84
CA THR A 625 -22.57 12.20 41.46
C THR A 625 -21.55 12.82 42.41
N VAL A 626 -20.66 13.65 41.90
CA VAL A 626 -19.81 14.55 42.70
C VAL A 626 -20.10 15.97 42.26
N SER A 627 -20.32 16.86 43.23
CA SER A 627 -20.80 18.22 43.00
C SER A 627 -19.74 19.13 42.36
N ARG A 628 -20.19 20.23 41.75
CA ARG A 628 -19.35 21.24 41.13
C ARG A 628 -19.97 22.62 41.35
N ASP A 629 -19.36 23.40 42.24
CA ASP A 629 -19.45 24.86 42.44
C ASP A 629 -18.65 25.16 43.75
N PHE A 630 -18.08 26.35 44.04
CA PHE A 630 -18.18 27.68 43.41
C PHE A 630 -16.89 28.49 43.68
N LEU A 631 -16.57 29.50 42.83
CA LEU A 631 -15.54 30.57 43.02
C LEU A 631 -14.05 30.15 43.16
N GLY A 632 -13.04 30.92 42.73
CA GLY A 632 -13.03 32.08 41.84
C GLY A 632 -12.12 33.25 42.30
N ARG A 633 -11.00 33.52 41.61
CA ARG A 633 -10.31 34.84 41.62
C ARG A 633 -9.34 35.06 40.46
N ARG A 634 -9.18 36.34 40.10
CA ARG A 634 -8.17 36.97 39.21
C ARG A 634 -6.89 37.28 40.04
N ARG A 635 -5.72 37.75 39.58
CA ARG A 635 -5.08 38.19 38.29
C ARG A 635 -3.52 38.18 38.55
N PRO A 636 -2.58 38.89 37.85
CA PRO A 636 -2.61 39.88 36.75
C PRO A 636 -2.95 39.34 35.36
#